data_AF-A0A3N5KVE3-F1
#
_entry.id   AF-A0A3N5KVE3-F1
#
_cell.length_a   1.000
_cell.length_b   1.000
_cell.length_c   1.000
_cell.angle_alpha   90.00
_cell.angle_beta   90.00
_cell.angle_gamma   90.00
#
_symmetry.space_group_name_H-M   'P 1'
#
loop_
_entity.id
_entity.type
_entity.pdbx_description
1 polymer ?
#
loop_
_entity_poly.entity_id
_entity_poly.type
_entity_poly.pdbx_seq_one_letter_code
_entity_poly.pdbx_strand_id
1 'polypeptide(L)'
;MSAGTLFRSKIFWLVAVPLLLVGGYALAGFKLAPKLVRDQAVAFVRENYGRELAIGSVSIHPFKLQLEVRDVALPDSDGATMVGFERLFADFEIASLWERAFVFRTIEVDGPLVRAVLRKDGSLNLGDLALPGDPDEPPSPPPNLWIHAFRVDRGTVDFVDATRARPFERQFAPVTFALEDFRTTPEGGDFRLSARSKADETFDWKGRFALAPVVSSKGDFVIGDLQATGVAEFLGDALPFQLSGGTIDLAGTYEATVGEPLAVEVKLPAINVAGLGLRARGVDADWVTLPTLALENTNVSVAARQLTIGRIALAGPRVEAWLEPDGSVNVERLFTHDAAGTAEPASTPPPAPEPAPAPTPAPVPEPAPASTRASGDDWSVTIAGIEVSDAAIAFEDRSTEPFKQFAFAPVDLKVAGASLDLAKPLPVTLDATINDHASFHAEGTVTPEPLAAALDIRLADARMQILQPYILPLADLSITAGELDVTGRAKLAPPGGKTPEMSFDGSVVVDGFASVDNALKQDLVNFRRIALDEVRFGLAPDSLSIDRITVTQPYARVIISEEQVLNIAAVLDPQGTEAALAERRAAAAAEAARSPAEKRRLAKEQQAREKAEAKARKSGTAPAPPPAAAPSPDTFPVRIREIRVADGRMNFSDYSVQPNFSAEIEQLAGSVTGLSSAWESRAKVDFKGSVGEFSPVTIAGQLQPFAFDRYTDIGMRFENIPLPIFNPYSGPLAGYNIAKGKLTTDLHYLIEARRLDAQHKIRIDQLEWGEASDTQGEATLPVKLATSLLKDRDGVITLDVPVGGTLDDPTFRIGPIVWQIVKNLIVKAVTAPFALLGSLFEGAEDAQFVEFAPGDATLAPATAEQLAALARSLVERPQLNLEVPIGAIAETDRPALVERAYAAALAAATTSVVGKGKPEAPPFGQLDAKQQIAVLKAVIEQQTGAEPELPEPPKPPEGTSKDEARALRDQAALAYLEQTARAGVTVPDTELERLAEERAAAVERALLANAELQPTRVFKVREGKVSTQDGQVRLELGLQ
;
A
#
# COMPACT_ATOMS: atom_id res chain seq x y z
N MET A 1 131.33 10.02 47.60
CA MET A 1 131.62 9.65 46.20
C MET A 1 130.56 10.28 45.32
N SER A 2 131.01 10.93 44.24
CA SER A 2 130.30 11.95 43.45
C SER A 2 129.19 11.39 42.56
N ALA A 3 128.12 12.17 42.37
CA ALA A 3 126.97 11.90 41.50
C ALA A 3 127.30 11.81 39.97
N GLY A 4 128.59 11.72 39.62
CA GLY A 4 129.10 11.75 38.23
C GLY A 4 129.22 10.40 37.51
N THR A 5 128.90 9.26 38.13
CA THR A 5 129.10 7.92 37.52
C THR A 5 127.84 7.24 36.98
N LEU A 6 126.64 7.78 37.22
CA LEU A 6 125.38 7.18 36.73
C LEU A 6 125.13 7.40 35.22
N PHE A 7 125.62 8.50 34.64
CA PHE A 7 125.34 8.89 33.24
C PHE A 7 126.20 8.19 32.16
N ARG A 8 127.19 7.36 32.52
CA ARG A 8 128.05 6.62 31.58
C ARG A 8 127.66 5.13 31.39
N SER A 9 126.64 4.65 32.09
CA SER A 9 126.17 3.26 31.98
C SER A 9 125.26 3.07 30.76
N LYS A 10 125.60 2.13 29.86
CA LYS A 10 124.71 1.70 28.77
C LYS A 10 123.34 1.24 29.29
N ILE A 11 123.28 0.71 30.51
CA ILE A 11 122.06 0.26 31.19
C ILE A 11 121.20 1.45 31.64
N PHE A 12 121.80 2.55 32.09
CA PHE A 12 121.05 3.77 32.44
C PHE A 12 120.35 4.36 31.22
N TRP A 13 121.03 4.49 30.08
CA TRP A 13 120.41 4.96 28.83
C TRP A 13 119.42 3.94 28.23
N LEU A 14 119.63 2.64 28.43
CA LEU A 14 118.68 1.57 28.06
C LEU A 14 117.36 1.64 28.85
N VAL A 15 117.34 2.19 30.06
CA VAL A 15 116.13 2.34 30.88
C VAL A 15 115.56 3.76 30.81
N ALA A 16 116.41 4.79 30.83
CA ALA A 16 116.00 6.19 30.81
C ALA A 16 115.34 6.60 29.49
N VAL A 17 115.82 6.11 28.33
CA VAL A 17 115.22 6.45 27.03
C VAL A 17 113.81 5.88 26.89
N PRO A 18 113.53 4.59 27.17
CA PRO A 18 112.16 4.08 27.21
C PRO A 18 111.28 4.81 28.22
N LEU A 19 111.79 5.15 29.41
CA LEU A 19 111.00 5.86 30.42
C LEU A 19 110.65 7.29 29.99
N LEU A 20 111.55 7.98 29.29
CA LEU A 20 111.34 9.31 28.73
C LEU A 20 110.42 9.26 27.49
N LEU A 21 110.53 8.22 26.67
CA LEU A 21 109.61 7.96 25.55
C LEU A 21 108.21 7.61 26.05
N VAL A 22 108.08 6.74 27.06
CA VAL A 22 106.80 6.39 27.69
C VAL A 22 106.22 7.58 28.45
N GLY A 23 107.04 8.36 29.16
CA GLY A 23 106.62 9.59 29.85
C GLY A 23 106.21 10.70 28.88
N GLY A 24 106.94 10.85 27.76
CA GLY A 24 106.61 11.76 26.67
C GLY A 24 105.35 11.34 25.93
N TYR A 25 105.18 10.05 25.67
CA TYR A 25 103.95 9.46 25.11
C TYR A 25 102.76 9.62 26.05
N ALA A 26 102.94 9.44 27.36
CA ALA A 26 101.91 9.68 28.36
C ALA A 26 101.53 11.17 28.43
N LEU A 27 102.49 12.10 28.43
CA LEU A 27 102.21 13.54 28.40
C LEU A 27 101.50 13.95 27.10
N ALA A 28 101.95 13.41 25.96
CA ALA A 28 101.33 13.61 24.67
C ALA A 28 99.88 13.09 24.65
N GLY A 29 99.64 11.87 25.12
CA GLY A 29 98.32 11.25 25.12
C GLY A 29 97.35 11.81 26.17
N PHE A 30 97.79 12.13 27.38
CA PHE A 30 96.89 12.60 28.45
C PHE A 30 96.65 14.13 28.44
N LYS A 31 97.56 14.94 27.87
CA LYS A 31 97.41 16.42 27.88
C LYS A 31 97.33 17.06 26.49
N LEU A 32 98.19 16.65 25.55
CA LEU A 32 98.21 17.26 24.21
C LEU A 32 97.09 16.73 23.33
N ALA A 33 96.89 15.40 23.30
CA ALA A 33 95.89 14.76 22.45
C ALA A 33 94.44 15.20 22.76
N PRO A 34 93.98 15.29 24.03
CA PRO A 34 92.61 15.72 24.31
C PRO A 34 92.35 17.16 23.89
N LYS A 35 93.35 18.05 24.07
CA LYS A 35 93.27 19.45 23.60
C LYS A 35 93.21 19.50 22.08
N LEU A 36 94.07 18.75 21.40
CA LEU A 36 94.10 18.69 19.93
C LEU A 36 92.78 18.17 19.37
N VAL A 37 92.23 17.08 19.92
CA VAL A 37 90.94 16.54 19.51
C VAL A 37 89.82 17.57 19.69
N ARG A 38 89.80 18.29 20.82
CA ARG A 38 88.82 19.37 21.06
C ARG A 38 88.94 20.50 20.04
N ASP A 39 90.14 21.04 19.86
CA ASP A 39 90.39 22.17 18.96
C ASP A 39 90.11 21.78 17.49
N GLN A 40 90.53 20.59 17.07
CA GLN A 40 90.32 20.05 15.73
C GLN A 40 88.83 19.76 15.47
N ALA A 41 88.09 19.21 16.42
CA ALA A 41 86.66 18.93 16.28
C ALA A 41 85.86 20.23 16.12
N VAL A 42 86.16 21.25 16.94
CA VAL A 42 85.52 22.58 16.83
C VAL A 42 85.86 23.25 15.49
N ALA A 43 87.13 23.20 15.08
CA ALA A 43 87.56 23.76 13.79
C ALA A 43 86.89 23.03 12.60
N PHE A 44 86.86 21.70 12.62
CA PHE A 44 86.24 20.87 11.58
C PHE A 44 84.75 21.17 11.43
N VAL A 45 84.01 21.28 12.53
CA VAL A 45 82.58 21.59 12.46
C VAL A 45 82.33 23.01 11.97
N ARG A 46 83.16 23.97 12.38
CA ARG A 46 83.06 25.36 11.91
C ARG A 46 83.34 25.50 10.42
N GLU A 47 84.35 24.76 9.92
CA GLU A 47 84.78 24.82 8.52
C GLU A 47 83.84 24.08 7.57
N ASN A 48 83.42 22.85 7.93
CA ASN A 48 82.63 22.00 7.04
C ASN A 48 81.12 22.18 7.18
N TYR A 49 80.63 22.57 8.37
CA TYR A 49 79.20 22.68 8.64
C TYR A 49 78.75 24.11 9.03
N GLY A 50 79.67 25.07 9.13
CA GLY A 50 79.33 26.47 9.45
C GLY A 50 78.70 26.68 10.84
N ARG A 51 78.87 25.73 11.77
CA ARG A 51 78.24 25.72 13.11
C ARG A 51 79.30 25.78 14.21
N GLU A 52 78.93 26.28 15.40
CA GLU A 52 79.82 26.25 16.57
C GLU A 52 79.51 25.03 17.46
N LEU A 53 80.45 24.09 17.54
CA LEU A 53 80.33 22.90 18.38
C LEU A 53 80.60 23.26 19.85
N ALA A 54 79.64 23.02 20.74
CA ALA A 54 79.88 22.99 22.17
C ALA A 54 80.41 21.61 22.56
N ILE A 55 81.56 21.57 23.24
CA ILE A 55 82.19 20.34 23.72
C ILE A 55 82.74 20.57 25.12
N GLY A 56 82.29 19.78 26.10
CA GLY A 56 82.71 19.87 27.50
C GLY A 56 84.14 19.37 27.70
N SER A 57 84.27 18.17 28.28
CA SER A 57 85.56 17.55 28.58
C SER A 57 85.91 16.45 27.57
N VAL A 58 87.19 16.39 27.18
CA VAL A 58 87.77 15.31 26.36
C VAL A 58 88.87 14.66 27.19
N SER A 59 88.87 13.33 27.27
CA SER A 59 89.93 12.57 27.93
C SER A 59 90.35 11.38 27.05
N ILE A 60 91.65 11.10 27.02
CA ILE A 60 92.24 10.01 26.22
C ILE A 60 93.15 9.19 27.12
N HIS A 61 92.99 7.87 27.07
CA HIS A 61 93.82 6.91 27.79
C HIS A 61 94.78 6.21 26.81
N PRO A 62 96.00 6.74 26.57
CA PRO A 62 96.85 6.31 25.46
C PRO A 62 97.30 4.84 25.54
N PHE A 63 97.40 4.25 26.74
CA PHE A 63 97.80 2.84 26.89
C PHE A 63 96.65 1.85 26.68
N LYS A 64 95.41 2.28 26.91
CA LYS A 64 94.20 1.48 26.66
C LYS A 64 93.56 1.82 25.32
N LEU A 65 94.02 2.89 24.66
CA LEU A 65 93.43 3.45 23.44
C LEU A 65 91.94 3.81 23.59
N GLN A 66 91.61 4.38 24.75
CA GLN A 66 90.25 4.78 25.10
C GLN A 66 90.07 6.29 24.92
N LEU A 67 88.96 6.71 24.30
CA LEU A 67 88.55 8.10 24.15
C LEU A 67 87.22 8.28 24.90
N GLU A 68 87.14 9.33 25.72
CA GLU A 68 85.88 9.75 26.35
C GLU A 68 85.65 11.25 26.09
N VAL A 69 84.46 11.60 25.59
CA VAL A 69 84.03 12.97 25.32
C VAL A 69 82.71 13.22 26.05
N ARG A 70 82.58 14.37 26.72
CA ARG A 70 81.37 14.72 27.48
C ARG A 70 80.78 16.07 27.08
N ASP A 71 79.47 16.20 27.29
CA ASP A 71 78.69 17.43 27.12
C ASP A 71 78.86 18.04 25.72
N VAL A 72 78.50 17.27 24.69
CA VAL A 72 78.55 17.73 23.30
C VAL A 72 77.18 18.22 22.88
N ALA A 73 77.13 19.40 22.25
CA ALA A 73 75.93 19.93 21.64
C ALA A 73 76.28 20.67 20.34
N LEU A 74 75.63 20.26 19.26
CA LEU A 74 75.71 20.87 17.94
C LEU A 74 74.37 21.59 17.68
N PRO A 75 74.34 22.93 17.61
CA PRO A 75 73.12 23.67 17.31
C PRO A 75 72.71 23.53 15.84
N ASP A 76 71.41 23.57 15.59
CA ASP A 76 70.83 23.79 14.26
C ASP A 76 70.88 25.29 13.89
N SER A 77 70.45 25.61 12.67
CA SER A 77 70.27 26.96 12.14
C SER A 77 69.29 27.82 12.95
N ASP A 78 68.38 27.23 13.72
CA ASP A 78 67.47 27.93 14.65
C ASP A 78 68.06 28.15 16.05
N GLY A 79 69.30 27.69 16.29
CA GLY A 79 70.01 27.83 17.56
C GLY A 79 69.67 26.78 18.62
N ALA A 80 68.66 25.93 18.41
CA ALA A 80 68.38 24.81 19.29
C ALA A 80 69.31 23.63 18.97
N THR A 81 69.53 22.72 19.93
CA THR A 81 70.46 21.60 19.74
C THR A 81 69.89 20.59 18.73
N MET A 82 70.62 20.38 17.62
CA MET A 82 70.28 19.42 16.58
C MET A 82 70.75 18.01 16.96
N VAL A 83 72.00 17.89 17.39
CA VAL A 83 72.62 16.64 17.83
C VAL A 83 73.46 16.92 19.06
N GLY A 84 73.32 16.12 20.12
CA GLY A 84 74.14 16.23 21.32
C GLY A 84 74.19 14.93 22.11
N PHE A 85 75.05 14.84 23.11
CA PHE A 85 75.14 13.70 24.03
C PHE A 85 75.84 14.07 25.35
N GLU A 86 75.49 13.36 26.42
CA GLU A 86 76.12 13.52 27.75
C GLU A 86 77.53 12.91 27.77
N ARG A 87 77.69 11.69 27.23
CA ARG A 87 78.98 10.97 27.18
C ARG A 87 79.08 10.15 25.89
N LEU A 88 80.22 10.24 25.22
CA LEU A 88 80.68 9.32 24.19
C LEU A 88 81.94 8.61 24.70
N PHE A 89 81.94 7.28 24.72
CA PHE A 89 83.08 6.45 25.06
C PHE A 89 83.43 5.54 23.89
N ALA A 90 84.71 5.46 23.51
CA ALA A 90 85.20 4.58 22.44
C ALA A 90 86.44 3.81 22.90
N ASP A 91 86.42 2.47 22.78
CA ASP A 91 87.51 1.54 23.11
C ASP A 91 88.13 1.01 21.81
N PHE A 92 89.24 1.62 21.38
CA PHE A 92 89.91 1.31 20.11
C PHE A 92 90.91 0.16 20.27
N GLU A 93 90.94 -0.78 19.32
CA GLU A 93 91.82 -1.95 19.41
C GLU A 93 93.11 -1.80 18.58
N ILE A 94 94.23 -2.25 19.15
CA ILE A 94 95.53 -2.35 18.46
C ILE A 94 95.43 -3.29 17.23
N ALA A 95 94.48 -4.23 17.23
CA ALA A 95 94.19 -5.14 16.12
C ALA A 95 93.95 -4.40 14.80
N SER A 96 93.50 -3.13 14.84
CA SER A 96 93.31 -2.26 13.68
C SER A 96 94.54 -2.17 12.75
N LEU A 97 95.75 -2.24 13.30
CA LEU A 97 97.00 -2.20 12.52
C LEU A 97 97.21 -3.45 11.66
N TRP A 98 96.69 -4.60 12.10
CA TRP A 98 96.85 -5.89 11.44
C TRP A 98 95.67 -6.21 10.52
N GLU A 99 94.46 -5.85 10.94
CA GLU A 99 93.21 -6.07 10.19
C GLU A 99 92.99 -5.09 9.02
N ARG A 100 93.83 -4.05 8.90
CA ARG A 100 93.65 -2.96 7.92
C ARG A 100 92.24 -2.36 7.94
N ALA A 101 91.65 -2.33 9.14
CA ALA A 101 90.33 -1.79 9.43
C ALA A 101 90.40 -0.99 10.73
N PHE A 102 89.56 0.01 10.89
CA PHE A 102 89.36 0.64 12.20
C PHE A 102 88.53 -0.31 13.06
N VAL A 103 89.14 -0.91 14.10
CA VAL A 103 88.49 -1.90 14.97
C VAL A 103 88.20 -1.28 16.34
N PHE A 104 86.93 -1.29 16.73
CA PHE A 104 86.46 -0.83 18.03
C PHE A 104 85.83 -1.98 18.81
N ARG A 105 86.23 -2.16 20.07
CA ARG A 105 85.61 -3.14 20.97
C ARG A 105 84.22 -2.68 21.40
N THR A 106 84.12 -1.44 21.85
CA THR A 106 82.83 -0.86 22.22
C THR A 106 82.82 0.63 21.89
N ILE A 107 81.67 1.13 21.48
CA ILE A 107 81.35 2.55 21.38
C ILE A 107 80.05 2.76 22.15
N GLU A 108 80.06 3.60 23.18
CA GLU A 108 78.89 3.88 24.02
C GLU A 108 78.54 5.37 23.92
N VAL A 109 77.26 5.66 23.72
CA VAL A 109 76.70 7.02 23.71
C VAL A 109 75.59 7.12 24.75
N ASP A 110 75.84 7.85 25.83
CA ASP A 110 74.86 8.07 26.89
C ASP A 110 74.13 9.40 26.69
N GLY A 111 72.81 9.35 26.84
CA GLY A 111 71.93 10.52 26.76
C GLY A 111 72.03 11.28 25.43
N PRO A 112 72.09 10.63 24.24
CA PRO A 112 72.09 11.40 23.00
C PRO A 112 70.75 12.08 22.78
N LEU A 113 70.79 13.33 22.30
CA LEU A 113 69.63 14.08 21.85
C LEU A 113 69.75 14.31 20.34
N VAL A 114 68.74 13.88 19.58
CA VAL A 114 68.66 14.09 18.13
C VAL A 114 67.35 14.79 17.81
N ARG A 115 67.42 15.97 17.19
CA ARG A 115 66.26 16.74 16.75
C ARG A 115 66.17 16.71 15.22
N ALA A 116 65.23 15.92 14.72
CA ALA A 116 64.93 15.76 13.31
C ALA A 116 63.79 16.72 12.90
N VAL A 117 64.09 17.71 12.08
CA VAL A 117 63.13 18.72 11.61
C VAL A 117 62.97 18.59 10.10
N LEU A 118 61.77 18.24 9.65
CA LEU A 118 61.37 18.30 8.24
C LEU A 118 60.91 19.73 7.93
N ARG A 119 61.65 20.41 7.07
CA ARG A 119 61.45 21.84 6.75
C ARG A 119 60.35 22.02 5.70
N LYS A 120 59.89 23.26 5.50
CA LYS A 120 58.83 23.61 4.54
C LYS A 120 59.12 23.22 3.09
N ASP A 121 60.39 23.10 2.73
CA ASP A 121 60.86 22.66 1.41
C ASP A 121 60.95 21.14 1.27
N GLY A 122 60.57 20.38 2.31
CA GLY A 122 60.67 18.93 2.36
C GLY A 122 62.08 18.40 2.70
N SER A 123 63.05 19.28 2.95
CA SER A 123 64.40 18.87 3.37
C SER A 123 64.46 18.53 4.87
N LEU A 124 65.27 17.53 5.22
CA LEU A 124 65.54 17.16 6.61
C LEU A 124 66.78 17.90 7.13
N ASN A 125 66.69 18.52 8.31
CA ASN A 125 67.84 19.24 8.91
C ASN A 125 69.07 18.37 9.17
N LEU A 126 68.89 17.09 9.49
CA LEU A 126 69.97 16.13 9.66
C LEU A 126 70.74 15.88 8.35
N GLY A 127 70.14 16.17 7.20
CA GLY A 127 70.81 16.12 5.89
C GLY A 127 71.97 17.11 5.78
N ASP A 128 71.93 18.21 6.54
CA ASP A 128 73.02 19.19 6.61
C ASP A 128 74.31 18.60 7.24
N LEU A 129 74.26 17.40 7.83
CA LEU A 129 75.42 16.70 8.38
C LEU A 129 76.13 15.82 7.34
N ALA A 130 75.55 15.65 6.15
CA ALA A 130 76.24 14.98 5.05
C ALA A 130 77.49 15.78 4.65
N LEU A 131 78.61 15.08 4.43
CA LEU A 131 79.83 15.73 3.97
C LEU A 131 79.59 16.34 2.58
N PRO A 132 79.93 17.61 2.34
CA PRO A 132 79.84 18.21 1.02
C PRO A 132 80.79 17.47 0.06
N GLY A 133 80.24 16.71 -0.88
CA GLY A 133 80.97 16.05 -1.96
C GLY A 133 80.85 16.85 -3.26
N ASP A 134 81.88 16.79 -4.10
CA ASP A 134 81.84 17.34 -5.46
C ASP A 134 80.98 16.42 -6.34
N PRO A 135 79.85 16.88 -6.92
CA PRO A 135 78.93 16.04 -7.68
C PRO A 135 79.56 15.38 -8.92
N ASP A 136 80.75 15.83 -9.35
CA ASP A 136 81.48 15.31 -10.51
C ASP A 136 82.47 14.17 -10.17
N GLU A 137 82.66 13.81 -8.90
CA GLU A 137 83.61 12.76 -8.48
C GLU A 137 82.89 11.47 -8.02
N PRO A 138 83.25 10.27 -8.54
CA PRO A 138 82.60 9.04 -8.12
C PRO A 138 82.85 8.76 -6.63
N PRO A 139 81.83 8.31 -5.88
CA PRO A 139 81.95 8.11 -4.44
C PRO A 139 83.04 7.09 -4.12
N SER A 140 84.01 7.51 -3.31
CA SER A 140 85.04 6.61 -2.80
C SER A 140 84.44 5.57 -1.85
N PRO A 141 84.87 4.29 -1.88
CA PRO A 141 84.34 3.27 -0.99
C PRO A 141 84.58 3.66 0.48
N PRO A 142 83.62 3.38 1.38
CA PRO A 142 83.76 3.70 2.79
C PRO A 142 84.99 3.00 3.38
N PRO A 143 85.66 3.60 4.39
CA PRO A 143 86.79 2.95 5.04
C PRO A 143 86.34 1.62 5.68
N ASN A 144 87.25 0.65 5.71
CA ASN A 144 87.03 -0.60 6.43
C ASN A 144 86.89 -0.28 7.93
N LEU A 145 85.71 -0.53 8.48
CA LEU A 145 85.35 -0.26 9.86
C LEU A 145 84.73 -1.53 10.44
N TRP A 146 85.16 -1.93 11.64
CA TRP A 146 84.59 -3.03 12.39
C TRP A 146 84.31 -2.58 13.83
N ILE A 147 83.04 -2.64 14.23
CA ILE A 147 82.59 -2.30 15.57
C ILE A 147 81.96 -3.55 16.19
N HIS A 148 82.57 -4.08 17.26
CA HIS A 148 82.02 -5.25 17.97
C HIS A 148 80.72 -4.93 18.69
N ALA A 149 80.66 -3.80 19.39
CA ALA A 149 79.46 -3.32 20.05
C ALA A 149 79.35 -1.79 19.94
N PHE A 150 78.21 -1.30 19.50
CA PHE A 150 77.82 0.11 19.60
C PHE A 150 76.53 0.17 20.42
N ARG A 151 76.51 0.99 21.47
CA ARG A 151 75.38 1.11 22.40
C ARG A 151 74.99 2.56 22.60
N VAL A 152 73.70 2.79 22.62
CA VAL A 152 73.05 4.06 22.94
C VAL A 152 72.11 3.81 24.08
N ASP A 153 72.29 4.54 25.17
CA ASP A 153 71.48 4.45 26.38
C ASP A 153 70.83 5.81 26.70
N ARG A 154 69.57 5.79 27.15
CA ARG A 154 68.79 6.98 27.54
C ARG A 154 68.70 8.07 26.46
N GLY A 155 68.66 7.69 25.18
CA GLY A 155 68.53 8.64 24.08
C GLY A 155 67.17 9.35 24.04
N THR A 156 67.13 10.52 23.41
CA THR A 156 65.93 11.31 23.15
C THR A 156 65.92 11.70 21.68
N VAL A 157 64.80 11.44 21.01
CA VAL A 157 64.58 11.85 19.62
C VAL A 157 63.38 12.77 19.54
N ASP A 158 63.59 13.99 19.06
CA ASP A 158 62.54 14.98 18.82
C ASP A 158 62.31 15.09 17.32
N PHE A 159 61.13 14.71 16.85
CA PHE A 159 60.70 14.84 15.46
C PHE A 159 59.74 16.01 15.30
N VAL A 160 60.02 16.90 14.35
CA VAL A 160 59.18 18.05 14.01
C VAL A 160 58.94 18.08 12.51
N ASP A 161 57.69 17.95 12.08
CA ASP A 161 57.27 18.17 10.70
C ASP A 161 56.70 19.58 10.53
N ALA A 162 57.49 20.47 9.94
CA ALA A 162 57.15 21.85 9.66
C ALA A 162 56.67 22.09 8.20
N THR A 163 56.45 21.04 7.41
CA THR A 163 55.87 21.13 6.06
C THR A 163 54.41 21.59 6.09
N ARG A 164 53.74 21.38 7.23
CA ARG A 164 52.30 21.56 7.42
C ARG A 164 51.94 22.96 7.92
N ALA A 165 50.67 23.34 7.74
CA ALA A 165 50.14 24.60 8.28
C ALA A 165 50.18 24.65 9.81
N ARG A 166 49.97 23.50 10.47
CA ARG A 166 50.21 23.28 11.90
C ARG A 166 51.36 22.28 12.04
N PRO A 167 52.51 22.66 12.63
CA PRO A 167 53.63 21.75 12.80
C PRO A 167 53.23 20.53 13.63
N PHE A 168 53.66 19.35 13.21
CA PHE A 168 53.47 18.10 13.96
C PHE A 168 54.74 17.80 14.73
N GLU A 169 54.66 17.64 16.06
CA GLU A 169 55.82 17.41 16.93
C GLU A 169 55.63 16.13 17.76
N ARG A 170 56.65 15.26 17.77
CA ARG A 170 56.68 14.02 18.56
C ARG A 170 58.04 13.82 19.20
N GLN A 171 58.03 13.43 20.47
CA GLN A 171 59.23 13.11 21.23
C GLN A 171 59.23 11.63 21.63
N PHE A 172 60.37 10.97 21.44
CA PHE A 172 60.62 9.60 21.84
C PHE A 172 61.72 9.55 22.91
N ALA A 173 61.41 9.02 24.09
CA ALA A 173 62.34 8.85 25.19
C ALA A 173 61.81 7.79 26.20
N PRO A 174 62.67 6.90 26.74
CA PRO A 174 64.07 6.69 26.33
C PRO A 174 64.16 5.92 25.01
N VAL A 175 65.18 6.25 24.22
CA VAL A 175 65.61 5.51 23.04
C VAL A 175 66.87 4.73 23.39
N THR A 176 66.85 3.43 23.17
CA THR A 176 68.02 2.56 23.31
C THR A 176 68.32 1.90 21.97
N PHE A 177 69.57 1.95 21.56
CA PHE A 177 70.03 1.34 20.31
C PHE A 177 71.28 0.51 20.56
N ALA A 178 71.32 -0.70 20.02
CA ALA A 178 72.47 -1.59 20.08
C ALA A 178 72.80 -2.06 18.66
N LEU A 179 74.08 -2.11 18.32
CA LEU A 179 74.58 -2.64 17.05
C LEU A 179 75.77 -3.56 17.36
N GLU A 180 75.69 -4.80 16.92
CA GLU A 180 76.63 -5.88 17.22
C GLU A 180 77.36 -6.34 15.95
N ASP A 181 78.67 -6.53 16.08
CA ASP A 181 79.60 -7.01 15.05
C ASP A 181 79.43 -6.33 13.68
N PHE A 182 79.22 -5.01 13.67
CA PHE A 182 79.02 -4.23 12.45
C PHE A 182 80.30 -4.06 11.64
N ARG A 183 80.18 -4.33 10.34
CA ARG A 183 81.25 -4.11 9.36
C ARG A 183 80.76 -3.32 8.14
N THR A 184 81.65 -2.51 7.55
CA THR A 184 81.39 -1.84 6.26
C THR A 184 81.49 -2.77 5.04
N THR A 185 81.85 -4.04 5.25
CA THR A 185 81.85 -5.14 4.28
C THR A 185 80.45 -5.76 4.12
N PRO A 186 80.24 -6.68 3.15
CA PRO A 186 78.94 -7.35 2.95
C PRO A 186 78.41 -8.15 4.15
N GLU A 187 79.25 -8.42 5.16
CA GLU A 187 78.80 -9.07 6.39
C GLU A 187 77.79 -8.22 7.18
N GLY A 188 77.87 -6.89 7.10
CA GLY A 188 76.97 -5.96 7.80
C GLY A 188 77.06 -6.05 9.32
N GLY A 189 75.96 -5.76 10.03
CA GLY A 189 75.84 -5.88 11.49
C GLY A 189 74.39 -6.04 11.94
N ASP A 190 74.20 -6.66 13.11
CA ASP A 190 72.88 -6.86 13.72
C ASP A 190 72.55 -5.68 14.63
N PHE A 191 71.34 -5.13 14.53
CA PHE A 191 70.91 -3.99 15.34
C PHE A 191 69.63 -4.29 16.12
N ARG A 192 69.46 -3.55 17.21
CA ARG A 192 68.25 -3.49 18.03
C ARG A 192 67.98 -2.05 18.40
N LEU A 193 66.75 -1.61 18.22
CA LEU A 193 66.25 -0.29 18.61
C LEU A 193 65.00 -0.51 19.45
N SER A 194 64.92 0.15 20.59
CA SER A 194 63.66 0.29 21.32
C SER A 194 63.44 1.73 21.73
N ALA A 195 62.22 2.22 21.53
CA ALA A 195 61.83 3.59 21.84
C ALA A 195 60.42 3.61 22.43
N ARG A 196 60.13 4.66 23.22
CA ARG A 196 58.80 4.93 23.75
C ARG A 196 58.40 6.38 23.46
N SER A 197 57.13 6.61 23.11
CA SER A 197 56.61 7.96 22.94
C SER A 197 56.07 8.55 24.25
N LYS A 198 55.68 9.83 24.24
CA LYS A 198 54.98 10.46 25.38
C LYS A 198 53.63 9.83 25.74
N ALA A 199 53.01 9.11 24.80
CA ALA A 199 51.73 8.45 24.99
C ALA A 199 51.89 6.97 25.40
N ASP A 200 53.08 6.59 25.90
CA ASP A 200 53.47 5.23 26.28
C ASP A 200 53.46 4.19 25.13
N GLU A 201 53.34 4.65 23.87
CA GLU A 201 53.46 3.81 22.66
C GLU A 201 54.86 3.19 22.59
N THR A 202 54.94 1.91 22.25
CA THR A 202 56.20 1.15 22.23
C THR A 202 56.65 0.86 20.79
N PHE A 203 57.94 1.00 20.53
CA PHE A 203 58.54 0.72 19.23
C PHE A 203 59.76 -0.18 19.46
N ASP A 204 59.67 -1.44 19.05
CA ASP A 204 60.75 -2.42 19.12
C ASP A 204 61.14 -2.86 17.72
N TRP A 205 62.40 -2.72 17.36
CA TRP A 205 62.89 -3.02 16.02
C TRP A 205 64.23 -3.76 16.12
N LYS A 206 64.33 -4.92 15.48
CA LYS A 206 65.56 -5.71 15.40
C LYS A 206 65.81 -6.13 13.97
N GLY A 207 67.07 -6.19 13.55
CA GLY A 207 67.38 -6.58 12.19
C GLY A 207 68.86 -6.65 11.90
N ARG A 208 69.18 -6.80 10.63
CA ARG A 208 70.54 -6.74 10.11
C ARG A 208 70.62 -5.71 9.00
N PHE A 209 71.69 -4.92 9.01
CA PHE A 209 71.97 -3.90 8.03
C PHE A 209 73.34 -4.11 7.39
N ALA A 210 73.45 -3.94 6.08
CA ALA A 210 74.70 -4.03 5.33
C ALA A 210 74.85 -2.83 4.38
N LEU A 211 76.07 -2.28 4.30
CA LEU A 211 76.39 -1.12 3.45
C LEU A 211 76.87 -1.48 2.05
N ALA A 212 77.31 -2.73 1.83
CA ALA A 212 77.91 -3.20 0.58
C ALA A 212 77.35 -4.57 0.19
N PRO A 213 77.24 -4.90 -1.12
CA PRO A 213 77.50 -4.05 -2.29
C PRO A 213 76.41 -3.00 -2.55
N VAL A 214 75.23 -3.18 -1.95
CA VAL A 214 74.12 -2.23 -1.95
C VAL A 214 73.63 -2.09 -0.51
N VAL A 215 73.19 -0.90 -0.13
CA VAL A 215 72.63 -0.64 1.19
C VAL A 215 71.34 -1.45 1.34
N SER A 216 71.37 -2.45 2.21
CA SER A 216 70.24 -3.35 2.45
C SER A 216 69.99 -3.54 3.93
N SER A 217 68.72 -3.72 4.27
CA SER A 217 68.26 -3.88 5.65
C SER A 217 67.11 -4.87 5.67
N LYS A 218 67.16 -5.82 6.60
CA LYS A 218 66.04 -6.73 6.85
C LYS A 218 65.87 -6.96 8.34
N GLY A 219 64.63 -7.13 8.78
CA GLY A 219 64.37 -7.34 10.19
C GLY A 219 62.89 -7.42 10.53
N ASP A 220 62.64 -7.48 11.83
CA ASP A 220 61.31 -7.52 12.41
C ASP A 220 61.07 -6.28 13.26
N PHE A 221 59.85 -5.77 13.24
CA PHE A 221 59.42 -4.67 14.09
C PHE A 221 58.11 -5.01 14.80
N VAL A 222 57.93 -4.46 15.99
CA VAL A 222 56.72 -4.50 16.80
C VAL A 222 56.44 -3.07 17.25
N ILE A 223 55.24 -2.60 16.97
CA ILE A 223 54.72 -1.34 17.47
C ILE A 223 53.48 -1.67 18.29
N GLY A 224 53.52 -1.32 19.57
CA GLY A 224 52.45 -1.59 20.52
C GLY A 224 51.77 -0.31 21.01
N ASP A 225 50.47 -0.39 21.23
CA ASP A 225 49.63 0.69 21.78
C ASP A 225 49.69 2.02 21.00
N LEU A 226 49.97 1.99 19.69
CA LEU A 226 50.03 3.19 18.85
C LEU A 226 48.67 3.90 18.85
N GLN A 227 48.63 5.18 19.20
CA GLN A 227 47.38 5.91 19.33
C GLN A 227 46.80 6.27 17.96
N ALA A 228 45.59 5.82 17.66
CA ALA A 228 44.92 6.07 16.39
C ALA A 228 44.70 7.58 16.14
N THR A 229 44.47 8.36 17.20
CA THR A 229 44.39 9.84 17.14
C THR A 229 45.73 10.48 16.75
N GLY A 230 46.86 9.91 17.16
CA GLY A 230 48.19 10.34 16.73
C GLY A 230 48.45 10.05 15.25
N VAL A 231 47.96 8.92 14.75
CA VAL A 231 47.99 8.60 13.31
C VAL A 231 47.07 9.54 12.52
N ALA A 232 45.87 9.86 13.03
CA ALA A 232 44.99 10.84 12.40
C ALA A 232 45.59 12.24 12.36
N GLU A 233 46.24 12.69 13.43
CA GLU A 233 46.99 13.95 13.45
C GLU A 233 48.12 13.94 12.41
N PHE A 234 48.79 12.79 12.24
CA PHE A 234 49.80 12.61 11.22
C PHE A 234 49.22 12.63 9.79
N LEU A 235 48.04 12.08 9.54
CA LEU A 235 47.41 12.10 8.22
C LEU A 235 46.70 13.43 7.90
N GLY A 236 46.31 14.20 8.92
CA GLY A 236 45.70 15.52 8.78
C GLY A 236 44.43 15.50 7.93
N ASP A 237 44.32 16.44 6.99
CA ASP A 237 43.16 16.61 6.10
C ASP A 237 43.00 15.49 5.05
N ALA A 238 43.91 14.52 4.98
CA ALA A 238 43.79 13.36 4.09
C ALA A 238 42.72 12.36 4.55
N LEU A 239 42.25 12.45 5.80
CA LEU A 239 41.12 11.66 6.31
C LEU A 239 39.81 12.45 6.21
N PRO A 240 38.75 11.90 5.58
CA PRO A 240 37.46 12.59 5.47
C PRO A 240 36.67 12.61 6.79
N PHE A 241 37.09 11.84 7.79
CA PHE A 241 36.48 11.74 9.12
C PHE A 241 37.49 12.03 10.25
N GLN A 242 36.99 12.22 11.46
CA GLN A 242 37.82 12.36 12.66
C GLN A 242 37.79 11.08 13.49
N LEU A 243 38.93 10.72 14.07
CA LEU A 243 39.06 9.62 15.02
C LEU A 243 38.98 10.15 16.46
N SER A 244 38.15 9.54 17.29
CA SER A 244 37.96 9.94 18.69
C SER A 244 38.89 9.25 19.69
N GLY A 245 39.40 8.07 19.33
CA GLY A 245 40.20 7.21 20.18
C GLY A 245 40.59 5.92 19.46
N GLY A 246 41.30 5.06 20.18
CA GLY A 246 41.68 3.72 19.74
C GLY A 246 43.19 3.47 19.76
N THR A 247 43.56 2.21 19.90
CA THR A 247 44.96 1.75 19.88
C THR A 247 45.20 0.83 18.69
N ILE A 248 46.43 0.83 18.18
CA ILE A 248 46.87 0.03 17.05
C ILE A 248 48.10 -0.77 17.49
N ASP A 249 47.99 -2.10 17.41
CA ASP A 249 49.10 -3.02 17.57
C ASP A 249 49.45 -3.62 16.21
N LEU A 250 50.71 -3.51 15.82
CA LEU A 250 51.18 -4.05 14.55
C LEU A 250 52.59 -4.62 14.68
N ALA A 251 52.81 -5.74 14.04
CA ALA A 251 54.12 -6.37 13.97
C ALA A 251 54.34 -6.89 12.55
N GLY A 252 55.58 -6.92 12.12
CA GLY A 252 55.89 -7.36 10.77
C GLY A 252 57.36 -7.56 10.51
N THR A 253 57.63 -8.06 9.31
CA THR A 253 58.97 -8.18 8.75
C THR A 253 59.10 -7.21 7.60
N TYR A 254 60.27 -6.59 7.44
CA TYR A 254 60.57 -5.76 6.28
C TYR A 254 61.86 -6.21 5.61
N GLU A 255 61.93 -6.00 4.30
CA GLU A 255 63.14 -6.08 3.51
C GLU A 255 63.24 -4.79 2.69
N ALA A 256 64.35 -4.07 2.85
CA ALA A 256 64.61 -2.81 2.18
C ALA A 256 65.98 -2.86 1.48
N THR A 257 66.00 -2.52 0.21
CA THR A 257 67.22 -2.31 -0.58
C THR A 257 67.18 -0.90 -1.15
N VAL A 258 68.17 -0.08 -0.77
CA VAL A 258 68.32 1.31 -1.19
C VAL A 258 69.18 1.33 -2.45
N GLY A 259 68.55 1.60 -3.60
CA GLY A 259 69.15 1.74 -4.92
C GLY A 259 68.17 2.42 -5.89
N GLU A 260 68.46 2.42 -7.19
CA GLU A 260 67.52 2.83 -8.23
C GLU A 260 67.00 1.58 -8.98
N PRO A 261 65.78 1.09 -8.70
CA PRO A 261 64.73 1.66 -7.85
C PRO A 261 64.85 1.29 -6.36
N LEU A 262 64.24 2.10 -5.49
CA LEU A 262 64.04 1.79 -4.07
C LEU A 262 63.09 0.59 -3.95
N ALA A 263 63.59 -0.51 -3.38
CA ALA A 263 62.80 -1.71 -3.16
C ALA A 263 62.53 -1.90 -1.67
N VAL A 264 61.28 -1.72 -1.26
CA VAL A 264 60.81 -1.97 0.10
C VAL A 264 59.64 -2.94 0.03
N GLU A 265 59.74 -4.04 0.76
CA GLU A 265 58.69 -5.03 0.97
C GLU A 265 58.41 -5.13 2.48
N VAL A 266 57.13 -5.01 2.85
CA VAL A 266 56.68 -5.09 4.25
C VAL A 266 55.58 -6.12 4.36
N LYS A 267 55.77 -7.13 5.22
CA LYS A 267 54.79 -8.17 5.52
C LYS A 267 54.33 -8.03 6.97
N LEU A 268 53.02 -7.86 7.13
CA LEU A 268 52.33 -7.65 8.39
C LEU A 268 51.35 -8.83 8.58
N PRO A 269 51.65 -9.81 9.46
CA PRO A 269 50.74 -10.93 9.72
C PRO A 269 49.40 -10.48 10.28
N ALA A 270 49.40 -9.48 11.16
CA ALA A 270 48.20 -8.87 11.74
C ALA A 270 48.44 -7.40 12.09
N ILE A 271 47.42 -6.57 11.86
CA ILE A 271 47.27 -5.22 12.39
C ILE A 271 45.99 -5.24 13.22
N ASN A 272 46.08 -5.08 14.53
CA ASN A 272 44.92 -5.07 15.43
C ASN A 272 44.63 -3.64 15.84
N VAL A 273 43.37 -3.23 15.69
CA VAL A 273 42.87 -1.93 16.09
C VAL A 273 41.75 -2.15 17.08
N ALA A 274 41.83 -1.50 18.24
CA ALA A 274 40.83 -1.64 19.31
C ALA A 274 40.22 -0.28 19.67
N GLY A 275 38.90 -0.27 19.89
CA GLY A 275 38.17 0.90 20.41
C GLY A 275 38.20 2.12 19.50
N LEU A 276 38.10 1.94 18.19
CA LEU A 276 38.09 3.04 17.22
C LEU A 276 36.71 3.72 17.22
N GLY A 277 36.67 5.04 17.34
CA GLY A 277 35.44 5.82 17.15
C GLY A 277 35.59 6.81 16.00
N LEU A 278 34.59 6.87 15.14
CA LEU A 278 34.54 7.72 13.95
C LEU A 278 33.40 8.72 14.10
N ARG A 279 33.72 9.99 13.85
CA ARG A 279 32.77 11.11 13.82
C ARG A 279 32.99 11.94 12.56
N ALA A 280 31.92 12.56 12.06
CA ALA A 280 32.03 13.50 10.95
C ALA A 280 32.71 14.80 11.40
N ARG A 281 33.33 15.51 10.44
CA ARG A 281 33.98 16.79 10.74
C ARG A 281 32.96 17.80 11.26
N GLY A 282 33.25 18.41 12.41
CA GLY A 282 32.37 19.39 13.05
C GLY A 282 31.24 18.77 13.88
N VAL A 283 31.26 17.45 14.11
CA VAL A 283 30.30 16.73 14.95
C VAL A 283 31.05 16.12 16.14
N ASP A 284 30.52 16.29 17.35
CA ASP A 284 31.16 15.78 18.58
C ASP A 284 30.81 14.32 18.91
N ALA A 285 29.70 13.80 18.37
CA ALA A 285 29.23 12.43 18.59
C ALA A 285 29.88 11.43 17.61
N ASP A 286 30.27 10.27 18.13
CA ASP A 286 30.76 9.15 17.32
C ASP A 286 29.57 8.38 16.74
N TRP A 287 29.42 8.37 15.41
CA TRP A 287 28.33 7.63 14.74
C TRP A 287 28.71 6.19 14.42
N VAL A 288 30.01 5.90 14.33
CA VAL A 288 30.51 4.54 14.11
C VAL A 288 31.55 4.25 15.16
N THR A 289 31.36 3.16 15.90
CA THR A 289 32.36 2.64 16.83
C THR A 289 32.74 1.23 16.42
N LEU A 290 34.04 0.95 16.36
CA LEU A 290 34.62 -0.34 16.00
C LEU A 290 35.40 -0.86 17.22
N PRO A 291 34.80 -1.74 18.05
CA PRO A 291 35.49 -2.31 19.20
C PRO A 291 36.74 -3.09 18.79
N THR A 292 36.67 -3.82 17.67
CA THR A 292 37.78 -4.60 17.14
C THR A 292 37.79 -4.56 15.62
N LEU A 293 38.94 -4.20 15.06
CA LEU A 293 39.26 -4.26 13.64
C LEU A 293 40.61 -4.95 13.48
N ALA A 294 40.66 -6.05 12.73
CA ALA A 294 41.88 -6.78 12.44
C ALA A 294 42.13 -6.84 10.93
N LEU A 295 43.34 -6.50 10.49
CA LEU A 295 43.80 -6.71 9.12
C LEU A 295 44.84 -7.84 9.13
N GLU A 296 44.53 -8.95 8.48
CA GLU A 296 45.39 -10.14 8.46
C GLU A 296 46.10 -10.28 7.10
N ASN A 297 47.35 -10.76 7.14
CA ASN A 297 48.18 -11.05 5.97
C ASN A 297 48.31 -9.83 5.03
N THR A 298 48.70 -8.69 5.58
CA THR A 298 48.93 -7.47 4.80
C THR A 298 50.35 -7.47 4.22
N ASN A 299 50.48 -7.18 2.93
CA ASN A 299 51.77 -7.06 2.25
C ASN A 299 51.82 -5.77 1.43
N VAL A 300 52.89 -5.01 1.59
CA VAL A 300 53.15 -3.74 0.91
C VAL A 300 54.43 -3.88 0.10
N SER A 301 54.35 -3.66 -1.21
CA SER A 301 55.51 -3.59 -2.10
C SER A 301 55.59 -2.21 -2.72
N VAL A 302 56.61 -1.44 -2.35
CA VAL A 302 56.85 -0.10 -2.89
C VAL A 302 57.33 -0.18 -4.34
N ALA A 303 58.18 -1.16 -4.67
CA ALA A 303 58.67 -1.37 -6.02
C ALA A 303 57.55 -1.77 -7.00
N ALA A 304 56.60 -2.60 -6.55
CA ALA A 304 55.45 -3.01 -7.35
C ALA A 304 54.23 -2.06 -7.22
N ARG A 305 54.31 -1.05 -6.34
CA ARG A 305 53.18 -0.18 -5.95
C ARG A 305 51.91 -0.99 -5.65
N GLN A 306 52.06 -2.02 -4.83
CA GLN A 306 51.01 -2.99 -4.54
C GLN A 306 50.77 -3.13 -3.03
N LEU A 307 49.51 -3.08 -2.62
CA LEU A 307 49.02 -3.41 -1.29
C LEU A 307 48.03 -4.57 -1.40
N THR A 308 48.32 -5.67 -0.72
CA THR A 308 47.43 -6.83 -0.65
C THR A 308 47.06 -7.09 0.81
N ILE A 309 45.77 -7.22 1.11
CA ILE A 309 45.25 -7.55 2.43
C ILE A 309 44.53 -8.89 2.31
N GLY A 310 44.89 -9.88 3.14
CA GLY A 310 44.24 -11.19 3.11
C GLY A 310 42.81 -11.15 3.67
N ARG A 311 42.63 -10.56 4.85
CA ARG A 311 41.31 -10.46 5.49
C ARG A 311 41.19 -9.18 6.31
N ILE A 312 40.04 -8.54 6.23
CA ILE A 312 39.64 -7.46 7.13
C ILE A 312 38.49 -8.00 7.99
N ALA A 313 38.69 -8.09 9.29
CA ALA A 313 37.68 -8.58 10.23
C ALA A 313 37.25 -7.46 11.19
N LEU A 314 35.96 -7.15 11.23
CA LEU A 314 35.34 -6.20 12.14
C LEU A 314 34.39 -6.95 13.09
N ALA A 315 34.60 -6.82 14.39
CA ALA A 315 33.76 -7.49 15.40
C ALA A 315 33.06 -6.48 16.30
N GLY A 316 31.75 -6.62 16.43
CA GLY A 316 30.91 -5.79 17.28
C GLY A 316 30.73 -4.33 16.85
N PRO A 317 30.81 -3.93 15.55
CA PRO A 317 30.71 -2.53 15.21
C PRO A 317 29.31 -1.99 15.51
N ARG A 318 29.25 -0.75 15.99
CA ARG A 318 27.99 -0.06 16.27
C ARG A 318 27.85 1.14 15.37
N VAL A 319 26.71 1.25 14.70
CA VAL A 319 26.42 2.30 13.73
C VAL A 319 25.12 2.99 14.09
N GLU A 320 25.16 4.31 14.21
CA GLU A 320 23.99 5.17 14.34
C GLU A 320 23.72 5.86 13.00
N ALA A 321 22.62 5.46 12.36
CA ALA A 321 22.21 5.97 11.06
C ALA A 321 20.79 6.53 11.10
N TRP A 322 20.51 7.56 10.30
CA TRP A 322 19.15 8.05 10.11
C TRP A 322 18.95 8.61 8.70
N LEU A 323 17.76 8.41 8.16
CA LEU A 323 17.29 8.96 6.89
C LEU A 323 16.62 10.31 7.16
N GLU A 324 17.12 11.36 6.53
CA GLU A 324 16.53 12.70 6.61
C GLU A 324 15.33 12.84 5.63
N PRO A 325 14.41 13.80 5.84
CA PRO A 325 13.29 14.04 4.92
C PRO A 325 13.67 14.34 3.46
N ASP A 326 14.91 14.76 3.21
CA ASP A 326 15.45 15.01 1.86
C ASP A 326 16.01 13.75 1.17
N GLY A 327 15.97 12.60 1.87
CA GLY A 327 16.46 11.31 1.37
C GLY A 327 17.95 11.05 1.64
N SER A 328 18.67 11.98 2.27
CA SER A 328 20.09 11.77 2.63
C SER A 328 20.26 10.96 3.91
N VAL A 329 21.37 10.22 4.03
CA VAL A 329 21.72 9.47 5.24
C VAL A 329 22.92 10.14 5.93
N ASN A 330 22.84 10.36 7.23
CA ASN A 330 23.87 11.05 8.01
C ASN A 330 25.29 10.51 7.86
N VAL A 331 25.45 9.18 7.72
CA VAL A 331 26.76 8.50 7.64
C VAL A 331 27.51 8.80 6.34
N GLU A 332 26.84 9.28 5.29
CA GLU A 332 27.49 9.72 4.05
C GLU A 332 28.48 10.86 4.31
N ARG A 333 28.19 11.71 5.32
CA ARG A 333 29.06 12.82 5.72
C ARG A 333 30.41 12.39 6.32
N LEU A 334 30.58 11.11 6.65
CA LEU A 334 31.89 10.57 7.05
C LEU A 334 32.87 10.47 5.88
N PHE A 335 32.36 10.47 4.65
CA PHE A 335 33.16 10.24 3.44
C PHE A 335 33.21 11.46 2.50
N THR A 336 32.50 12.54 2.82
CA THR A 336 32.60 13.82 2.12
C THR A 336 33.76 14.65 2.67
N HIS A 337 34.64 15.15 1.81
CA HIS A 337 35.75 16.02 2.22
C HIS A 337 35.29 17.45 2.61
N ASP A 338 34.03 17.79 2.33
CA ASP A 338 33.46 19.10 2.65
C ASP A 338 33.08 19.17 4.13
N ALA A 339 33.81 19.99 4.88
CA ALA A 339 33.44 20.39 6.23
C ALA A 339 32.11 21.17 6.19
N ALA A 340 31.19 20.79 7.07
CA ALA A 340 30.05 21.54 7.58
C ALA A 340 29.68 22.87 6.86
N GLY A 341 28.49 22.87 6.25
CA GLY A 341 27.50 23.94 6.37
C GLY A 341 28.01 25.38 6.41
N THR A 342 28.21 25.98 5.24
CA THR A 342 27.72 27.34 5.02
C THR A 342 26.78 27.28 3.83
N ALA A 343 25.49 27.05 4.10
CA ALA A 343 24.45 27.50 3.20
C ALA A 343 24.47 29.04 3.25
N GLU A 344 25.37 29.63 2.47
CA GLU A 344 25.27 31.04 2.11
C GLU A 344 24.12 31.13 1.08
N PRO A 345 23.10 31.98 1.29
CA PRO A 345 22.01 32.11 0.34
C PRO A 345 22.58 32.51 -1.01
N ALA A 346 22.14 31.81 -2.04
CA ALA A 346 22.45 32.08 -3.44
C ALA A 346 22.32 33.58 -3.74
N SER A 347 23.46 34.26 -3.75
CA SER A 347 23.60 35.59 -4.30
C SER A 347 24.05 35.40 -5.74
N THR A 348 23.13 35.74 -6.64
CA THR A 348 23.29 36.16 -8.04
C THR A 348 24.43 35.53 -8.86
N PRO A 349 24.13 34.85 -9.98
CA PRO A 349 25.16 34.43 -10.93
C PRO A 349 26.00 35.64 -11.38
N PRO A 350 27.33 35.51 -11.47
CA PRO A 350 28.14 36.53 -12.13
C PRO A 350 27.70 36.64 -13.61
N PRO A 351 27.74 37.85 -14.20
CA PRO A 351 27.30 38.05 -15.56
C PRO A 351 28.16 37.22 -16.53
N ALA A 352 27.47 36.57 -17.46
CA ALA A 352 28.05 35.82 -18.55
C ALA A 352 29.08 36.68 -19.33
N PRO A 353 30.28 36.16 -19.63
CA PRO A 353 31.17 36.79 -20.59
C PRO A 353 30.53 36.75 -21.99
N GLU A 354 30.58 37.91 -22.64
CA GLU A 354 30.11 38.18 -24.00
C GLU A 354 30.80 37.25 -25.03
N PRO A 355 30.13 36.87 -26.13
CA PRO A 355 30.62 35.82 -27.04
C PRO A 355 31.77 36.34 -27.90
N ALA A 356 32.92 35.66 -27.85
CA ALA A 356 33.96 35.80 -28.86
C ALA A 356 33.54 35.11 -30.17
N PRO A 357 33.90 35.66 -31.35
CA PRO A 357 33.46 35.13 -32.64
C PRO A 357 34.10 33.77 -32.95
N ALA A 358 33.30 32.91 -33.56
CA ALA A 358 33.63 31.54 -33.93
C ALA A 358 34.80 31.43 -34.91
N PRO A 359 35.75 30.49 -34.72
CA PRO A 359 36.54 29.94 -35.80
C PRO A 359 35.80 28.79 -36.52
N THR A 360 36.00 28.76 -37.83
CA THR A 360 35.51 27.81 -38.84
C THR A 360 35.75 26.33 -38.49
N PRO A 361 34.85 25.38 -38.84
CA PRO A 361 34.96 23.97 -38.46
C PRO A 361 36.03 23.24 -39.29
N ALA A 362 36.93 22.53 -38.59
CA ALA A 362 37.76 21.48 -39.17
C ALA A 362 37.08 20.11 -38.95
N PRO A 363 37.27 19.12 -39.84
CA PRO A 363 36.49 17.89 -39.85
C PRO A 363 36.88 16.93 -38.71
N VAL A 364 35.83 16.33 -38.14
CA VAL A 364 35.85 15.33 -37.06
C VAL A 364 36.45 14.01 -37.55
N PRO A 365 37.46 13.42 -36.87
CA PRO A 365 37.72 12.00 -36.95
C PRO A 365 36.81 11.25 -35.97
N GLU A 366 36.19 10.20 -36.49
CA GLU A 366 35.41 9.15 -35.85
C GLU A 366 36.01 8.62 -34.52
N PRO A 367 35.21 8.36 -33.47
CA PRO A 367 35.72 7.90 -32.19
C PRO A 367 36.13 6.42 -32.29
N ALA A 368 37.44 6.17 -32.25
CA ALA A 368 37.98 4.85 -31.92
C ALA A 368 37.64 4.51 -30.45
N PRO A 369 37.37 3.24 -30.11
CA PRO A 369 37.04 2.84 -28.75
C PRO A 369 38.18 3.22 -27.81
N ALA A 370 37.86 3.98 -26.77
CA ALA A 370 38.77 4.31 -25.69
C ALA A 370 39.15 3.01 -24.97
N SER A 371 40.28 2.43 -25.38
CA SER A 371 41.02 1.52 -24.53
C SER A 371 41.61 2.39 -23.43
N THR A 372 41.08 2.24 -22.21
CA THR A 372 41.63 2.83 -20.99
C THR A 372 43.09 2.40 -20.91
N ARG A 373 44.01 3.31 -21.21
CA ARG A 373 45.41 3.16 -20.83
C ARG A 373 45.43 3.24 -19.31
N ALA A 374 45.61 2.10 -18.65
CA ALA A 374 46.11 2.08 -17.29
C ALA A 374 47.49 2.75 -17.31
N SER A 375 47.57 3.94 -16.74
CA SER A 375 48.82 4.61 -16.40
C SER A 375 49.55 3.72 -15.40
N GLY A 376 50.72 3.19 -15.73
CA GLY A 376 51.51 2.30 -14.87
C GLY A 376 52.15 2.98 -13.65
N ASP A 377 51.57 4.08 -13.15
CA ASP A 377 52.08 4.88 -12.03
C ASP A 377 51.18 4.83 -10.77
N ASP A 378 50.00 4.20 -10.81
CA ASP A 378 49.09 4.20 -9.65
C ASP A 378 49.23 2.94 -8.78
N TRP A 379 48.92 3.07 -7.48
CA TRP A 379 48.92 1.95 -6.54
C TRP A 379 47.78 0.96 -6.84
N SER A 380 48.06 -0.33 -6.73
CA SER A 380 47.03 -1.39 -6.75
C SER A 380 46.73 -1.87 -5.33
N VAL A 381 45.44 -1.87 -4.95
CA VAL A 381 44.99 -2.43 -3.65
C VAL A 381 44.02 -3.57 -3.90
N THR A 382 44.27 -4.70 -3.23
CA THR A 382 43.42 -5.89 -3.28
C THR A 382 43.16 -6.42 -1.86
N ILE A 383 41.92 -6.79 -1.59
CA ILE A 383 41.45 -7.29 -0.30
C ILE A 383 40.73 -8.61 -0.57
N ALA A 384 41.27 -9.74 -0.07
CA ALA A 384 40.72 -11.04 -0.42
C ALA A 384 39.35 -11.30 0.26
N GLY A 385 39.15 -10.82 1.50
CA GLY A 385 37.86 -10.89 2.18
C GLY A 385 37.65 -9.79 3.22
N ILE A 386 36.42 -9.30 3.34
CA ILE A 386 35.95 -8.43 4.41
C ILE A 386 34.85 -9.18 5.15
N GLU A 387 35.00 -9.27 6.47
CA GLU A 387 34.05 -9.94 7.35
C GLU A 387 33.66 -8.97 8.47
N VAL A 388 32.36 -8.77 8.63
CA VAL A 388 31.76 -8.05 9.74
C VAL A 388 30.95 -9.06 10.53
N SER A 389 31.15 -9.12 11.84
CA SER A 389 30.40 -10.01 12.73
C SER A 389 29.83 -9.28 13.93
N ASP A 390 28.63 -9.69 14.36
CA ASP A 390 27.93 -9.15 15.54
C ASP A 390 27.75 -7.62 15.48
N ALA A 391 27.49 -7.08 14.29
CA ALA A 391 27.25 -5.65 14.14
C ALA A 391 25.87 -5.23 14.65
N ALA A 392 25.79 -4.02 15.20
CA ALA A 392 24.55 -3.42 15.68
C ALA A 392 24.32 -2.08 14.98
N ILE A 393 23.26 -1.99 14.19
CA ILE A 393 22.88 -0.78 13.44
C ILE A 393 21.56 -0.26 14.01
N ALA A 394 21.60 0.92 14.60
CA ALA A 394 20.40 1.68 14.97
C ALA A 394 20.07 2.62 13.81
N PHE A 395 18.96 2.36 13.13
CA PHE A 395 18.51 3.14 11.98
C PHE A 395 17.20 3.88 12.31
N GLU A 396 17.15 5.18 12.08
CA GLU A 396 15.93 5.98 12.23
C GLU A 396 15.46 6.51 10.87
N ASP A 397 14.24 6.16 10.47
CA ASP A 397 13.57 6.82 9.36
C ASP A 397 12.88 8.09 9.86
N ARG A 398 13.45 9.26 9.51
CA ARG A 398 12.89 10.58 9.86
C ARG A 398 12.05 11.19 8.73
N SER A 399 11.79 10.43 7.66
CA SER A 399 10.93 10.87 6.56
C SER A 399 9.42 10.74 6.86
N THR A 400 9.06 10.00 7.91
CA THR A 400 7.66 9.76 8.34
C THR A 400 7.33 10.41 9.68
N GLU A 401 6.08 10.82 9.91
CA GLU A 401 5.63 11.26 11.25
C GLU A 401 4.60 10.27 11.82
N PRO A 402 4.84 9.62 12.99
CA PRO A 402 6.07 9.68 13.79
C PRO A 402 7.26 8.96 13.15
N PHE A 403 8.49 9.39 13.48
CA PHE A 403 9.72 8.75 13.02
C PHE A 403 9.78 7.27 13.43
N LYS A 404 10.34 6.41 12.58
CA LYS A 404 10.40 4.97 12.83
C LYS A 404 11.83 4.51 13.07
N GLN A 405 12.06 3.87 14.22
CA GLN A 405 13.34 3.24 14.52
C GLN A 405 13.34 1.75 14.16
N PHE A 406 14.48 1.30 13.62
CA PHE A 406 14.82 -0.07 13.29
C PHE A 406 16.14 -0.41 13.98
N ALA A 407 16.15 -1.51 14.73
CA ALA A 407 17.38 -2.08 15.29
C ALA A 407 17.77 -3.31 14.48
N PHE A 408 18.95 -3.29 13.86
CA PHE A 408 19.52 -4.45 13.19
C PHE A 408 20.65 -5.00 14.05
N ALA A 409 20.43 -6.14 14.71
CA ALA A 409 21.43 -6.79 15.55
C ALA A 409 21.04 -8.26 15.84
N PRO A 410 21.97 -9.23 15.69
CA PRO A 410 23.28 -9.09 15.07
C PRO A 410 23.18 -8.89 13.56
N VAL A 411 24.19 -8.26 12.98
CA VAL A 411 24.40 -8.16 11.52
C VAL A 411 25.76 -8.77 11.18
N ASP A 412 25.75 -9.76 10.30
CA ASP A 412 26.93 -10.44 9.77
C ASP A 412 27.02 -10.16 8.26
N LEU A 413 28.16 -9.61 7.81
CA LEU A 413 28.41 -9.28 6.40
C LEU A 413 29.70 -9.94 5.94
N LYS A 414 29.67 -10.60 4.79
CA LYS A 414 30.84 -11.15 4.11
C LYS A 414 30.93 -10.59 2.71
N VAL A 415 32.10 -10.04 2.36
CA VAL A 415 32.42 -9.54 1.03
C VAL A 415 33.71 -10.18 0.56
N ALA A 416 33.72 -10.75 -0.65
CA ALA A 416 34.91 -11.40 -1.21
C ALA A 416 35.54 -10.57 -2.35
N GLY A 417 36.87 -10.50 -2.39
CA GLY A 417 37.61 -9.97 -3.54
C GLY A 417 37.49 -8.47 -3.81
N ALA A 418 37.38 -7.65 -2.77
CA ALA A 418 37.35 -6.18 -2.92
C ALA A 418 38.67 -5.63 -3.48
N SER A 419 38.60 -4.56 -4.28
CA SER A 419 39.78 -3.93 -4.89
C SER A 419 39.50 -2.47 -5.27
N LEU A 420 40.53 -1.72 -5.69
CA LEU A 420 40.33 -0.37 -6.26
C LEU A 420 39.62 -0.35 -7.62
N ASP A 421 39.48 -1.52 -8.26
CA ASP A 421 38.68 -1.66 -9.48
C ASP A 421 37.21 -1.80 -9.09
N LEU A 422 36.55 -0.65 -8.88
CA LEU A 422 35.16 -0.53 -8.42
C LEU A 422 34.13 -1.05 -9.42
N ALA A 423 34.54 -1.34 -10.66
CA ALA A 423 33.70 -1.94 -11.69
C ALA A 423 33.58 -3.47 -11.56
N LYS A 424 34.39 -4.11 -10.69
CA LYS A 424 34.31 -5.55 -10.44
C LYS A 424 33.10 -5.90 -9.56
N PRO A 425 32.26 -6.87 -9.97
CA PRO A 425 31.21 -7.40 -9.11
C PRO A 425 31.80 -8.11 -7.90
N LEU A 426 31.30 -7.77 -6.71
CA LEU A 426 31.71 -8.32 -5.43
C LEU A 426 30.63 -9.29 -4.92
N PRO A 427 30.97 -10.58 -4.68
CA PRO A 427 30.08 -11.49 -3.96
C PRO A 427 29.84 -10.98 -2.54
N VAL A 428 28.57 -10.90 -2.13
CA VAL A 428 28.16 -10.46 -0.80
C VAL A 428 27.19 -11.46 -0.17
N THR A 429 27.32 -11.65 1.13
CA THR A 429 26.32 -12.35 1.96
C THR A 429 26.06 -11.50 3.21
N LEU A 430 24.79 -11.27 3.51
CA LEU A 430 24.33 -10.44 4.62
C LEU A 430 23.27 -11.21 5.40
N ASP A 431 23.52 -11.44 6.68
CA ASP A 431 22.56 -11.97 7.64
C ASP A 431 22.28 -10.90 8.69
N ALA A 432 21.01 -10.64 9.00
CA ALA A 432 20.62 -9.64 9.97
C ALA A 432 19.35 -10.05 10.73
N THR A 433 19.27 -9.67 12.00
CA THR A 433 18.01 -9.73 12.76
C THR A 433 17.44 -8.32 12.93
N ILE A 434 16.18 -8.10 12.57
CA ILE A 434 15.49 -6.81 12.66
C ILE A 434 14.57 -6.81 13.89
N ASN A 435 14.76 -5.83 14.77
CA ASN A 435 14.01 -5.62 16.02
C ASN A 435 13.91 -6.88 16.89
N ASP A 436 15.02 -7.62 17.03
CA ASP A 436 15.16 -8.87 17.81
C ASP A 436 14.14 -9.96 17.43
N HIS A 437 13.59 -9.92 16.21
CA HIS A 437 12.52 -10.83 15.82
C HIS A 437 12.60 -11.32 14.37
N ALA A 438 12.64 -10.41 13.40
CA ALA A 438 12.58 -10.80 12.00
C ALA A 438 13.97 -11.21 11.50
N SER A 439 14.07 -12.31 10.77
CA SER A 439 15.34 -12.72 10.15
C SER A 439 15.42 -12.24 8.71
N PHE A 440 16.55 -11.64 8.35
CA PHE A 440 16.83 -11.14 7.02
C PHE A 440 18.12 -11.78 6.51
N HIS A 441 18.05 -12.36 5.31
CA HIS A 441 19.18 -12.95 4.60
C HIS A 441 19.21 -12.39 3.18
N ALA A 442 20.38 -11.95 2.73
CA ALA A 442 20.62 -11.55 1.36
C ALA A 442 21.95 -12.10 0.85
N GLU A 443 21.95 -12.70 -0.34
CA GLU A 443 23.16 -13.20 -0.99
C GLU A 443 23.17 -12.83 -2.47
N GLY A 444 24.34 -12.53 -3.03
CA GLY A 444 24.45 -12.21 -4.45
C GLY A 444 25.68 -11.40 -4.80
N THR A 445 25.56 -10.49 -5.77
CA THR A 445 26.68 -9.67 -6.26
C THR A 445 26.34 -8.19 -6.24
N VAL A 446 27.28 -7.36 -5.79
CA VAL A 446 27.20 -5.90 -5.80
C VAL A 446 28.39 -5.33 -6.58
N THR A 447 28.12 -4.47 -7.55
CA THR A 447 29.13 -3.67 -8.26
C THR A 447 29.10 -2.26 -7.69
N PRO A 448 30.17 -1.76 -7.03
CA PRO A 448 30.19 -0.43 -6.45
C PRO A 448 30.05 0.72 -7.46
N GLU A 449 30.76 0.68 -8.59
CA GLU A 449 30.76 1.76 -9.57
C GLU A 449 30.74 1.26 -11.03
N PRO A 450 29.69 1.56 -11.82
CA PRO A 450 28.45 2.20 -11.40
C PRO A 450 27.62 1.25 -10.50
N LEU A 451 26.89 1.81 -9.53
CA LEU A 451 26.16 1.03 -8.52
C LEU A 451 25.17 0.07 -9.19
N ALA A 452 25.41 -1.23 -9.04
CA ALA A 452 24.51 -2.30 -9.48
C ALA A 452 24.47 -3.42 -8.43
N ALA A 453 23.35 -4.10 -8.32
CA ALA A 453 23.22 -5.25 -7.43
C ALA A 453 22.29 -6.31 -8.01
N ALA A 454 22.58 -7.57 -7.74
CA ALA A 454 21.67 -8.69 -7.98
C ALA A 454 21.70 -9.58 -6.74
N LEU A 455 20.60 -9.58 -5.98
CA LEU A 455 20.53 -10.18 -4.65
C LEU A 455 19.33 -11.12 -4.56
N ASP A 456 19.55 -12.35 -4.10
CA ASP A 456 18.52 -13.24 -3.58
C ASP A 456 18.24 -12.81 -2.12
N ILE A 457 17.00 -12.46 -1.82
CA ILE A 457 16.57 -11.90 -0.53
C ILE A 457 15.54 -12.84 0.11
N ARG A 458 15.70 -13.08 1.43
CA ARG A 458 14.70 -13.69 2.30
C ARG A 458 14.50 -12.83 3.55
N LEU A 459 13.25 -12.47 3.81
CA LEU A 459 12.79 -11.88 5.05
C LEU A 459 11.75 -12.84 5.65
N ALA A 460 11.89 -13.19 6.92
CA ALA A 460 10.92 -14.04 7.61
C ALA A 460 10.52 -13.43 8.96
N ASP A 461 9.28 -13.69 9.36
CA ASP A 461 8.69 -13.28 10.65
C ASP A 461 8.69 -11.75 10.91
N ALA A 462 8.59 -10.94 9.85
CA ALA A 462 8.57 -9.48 10.00
C ALA A 462 7.21 -8.96 10.48
N ARG A 463 7.18 -8.32 11.65
CA ARG A 463 5.94 -7.77 12.24
C ARG A 463 5.38 -6.58 11.46
N MET A 464 4.17 -6.71 10.93
CA MET A 464 3.49 -5.71 10.09
C MET A 464 3.26 -4.35 10.77
N GLN A 465 3.24 -4.30 12.11
CA GLN A 465 3.13 -3.04 12.87
C GLN A 465 4.31 -2.10 12.60
N ILE A 466 5.42 -2.60 12.06
CA ILE A 466 6.55 -1.78 11.63
C ILE A 466 6.17 -0.81 10.51
N LEU A 467 5.16 -1.14 9.70
CA LEU A 467 4.70 -0.35 8.57
C LEU A 467 3.65 0.71 8.95
N GLN A 468 3.23 0.78 10.22
CA GLN A 468 2.17 1.70 10.66
C GLN A 468 2.41 3.17 10.26
N PRO A 469 3.62 3.76 10.42
CA PRO A 469 3.86 5.16 10.06
C PRO A 469 3.69 5.45 8.56
N TYR A 470 3.89 4.46 7.70
CA TYR A 470 3.75 4.59 6.25
C TYR A 470 2.29 4.49 5.77
N ILE A 471 1.39 3.98 6.62
CA ILE A 471 -0.03 3.79 6.29
C ILE A 471 -0.88 4.95 6.82
N LEU A 472 -0.49 5.59 7.93
CA LEU A 472 -1.23 6.71 8.53
C LEU A 472 -1.58 7.86 7.55
N PRO A 473 -0.72 8.26 6.59
CA PRO A 473 -1.08 9.28 5.62
C PRO A 473 -2.13 8.84 4.60
N LEU A 474 -2.33 7.52 4.44
CA LEU A 474 -3.19 6.90 3.42
C LEU A 474 -4.52 6.41 3.99
N ALA A 475 -4.55 5.98 5.26
CA ALA A 475 -5.74 5.42 5.90
C ALA A 475 -5.71 5.58 7.42
N ASP A 476 -6.86 5.92 8.00
CA ASP A 476 -7.05 6.02 9.46
C ASP A 476 -7.36 4.66 10.10
N LEU A 477 -6.39 3.76 10.06
CA LEU A 477 -6.46 2.43 10.70
C LEU A 477 -5.19 2.12 11.50
N SER A 478 -5.32 1.23 12.48
CA SER A 478 -4.17 0.67 13.21
C SER A 478 -3.99 -0.83 12.90
N ILE A 479 -2.78 -1.22 12.54
CA ILE A 479 -2.36 -2.63 12.44
C ILE A 479 -2.07 -3.16 13.84
N THR A 480 -2.78 -4.19 14.24
CA THR A 480 -2.62 -4.81 15.57
C THR A 480 -1.82 -6.12 15.52
N ALA A 481 -1.88 -6.85 14.41
CA ALA A 481 -1.16 -8.11 14.21
C ALA A 481 -0.79 -8.34 12.73
N GLY A 482 0.18 -9.23 12.50
CA GLY A 482 0.58 -9.69 11.18
C GLY A 482 2.08 -10.00 11.12
N GLU A 483 2.43 -11.12 10.50
CA GLU A 483 3.82 -11.53 10.20
C GLU A 483 3.99 -11.58 8.68
N LEU A 484 5.07 -10.97 8.19
CA LEU A 484 5.40 -10.80 6.79
C LEU A 484 6.63 -11.65 6.43
N ASP A 485 6.46 -12.48 5.42
CA ASP A 485 7.55 -13.22 4.78
C ASP A 485 7.70 -12.75 3.33
N VAL A 486 8.95 -12.51 2.93
CA VAL A 486 9.31 -12.12 1.57
C VAL A 486 10.43 -13.01 1.10
N THR A 487 10.30 -13.58 -0.10
CA THR A 487 11.38 -14.32 -0.76
C THR A 487 11.43 -13.92 -2.22
N GLY A 488 12.58 -13.51 -2.73
CA GLY A 488 12.68 -13.10 -4.12
C GLY A 488 14.07 -12.68 -4.54
N ARG A 489 14.18 -12.25 -5.80
CA ARG A 489 15.39 -11.68 -6.40
C ARG A 489 15.18 -10.21 -6.65
N ALA A 490 16.02 -9.37 -6.05
CA ALA A 490 16.08 -7.95 -6.33
C ALA A 490 17.25 -7.66 -7.26
N LYS A 491 17.04 -6.78 -8.24
CA LYS A 491 18.09 -6.23 -9.08
C LYS A 491 18.04 -4.71 -9.04
N LEU A 492 19.21 -4.11 -8.87
CA LEU A 492 19.46 -2.70 -8.98
C LEU A 492 20.41 -2.50 -10.17
N ALA A 493 20.03 -1.66 -11.12
CA ALA A 493 20.89 -1.26 -12.21
C ALA A 493 21.12 0.25 -12.16
N PRO A 494 22.30 0.71 -12.61
CA PRO A 494 22.60 2.12 -12.63
C PRO A 494 21.60 2.86 -13.51
N PRO A 495 21.25 4.10 -13.13
CA PRO A 495 20.16 4.81 -13.78
C PRO A 495 20.46 5.06 -15.26
N GLY A 496 19.53 4.68 -16.14
CA GLY A 496 19.46 5.22 -17.51
C GLY A 496 18.95 6.69 -17.56
N GLY A 497 18.61 7.27 -16.40
CA GLY A 497 17.99 8.59 -16.22
C GLY A 497 18.25 9.23 -14.84
N LYS A 498 17.23 9.84 -14.19
CA LYS A 498 17.36 10.46 -12.85
C LYS A 498 17.16 9.51 -11.66
N THR A 499 16.50 8.37 -11.90
CA THR A 499 16.13 7.38 -10.88
C THR A 499 16.80 6.04 -11.20
N PRO A 500 17.31 5.30 -10.21
CA PRO A 500 17.88 3.97 -10.44
C PRO A 500 16.82 2.99 -10.95
N GLU A 501 17.22 2.09 -11.85
CA GLU A 501 16.33 1.03 -12.35
C GLU A 501 16.31 -0.10 -11.32
N MET A 502 15.13 -0.45 -10.83
CA MET A 502 14.97 -1.50 -9.83
C MET A 502 13.95 -2.53 -10.32
N SER A 503 14.24 -3.81 -10.09
CA SER A 503 13.27 -4.88 -10.27
C SER A 503 13.28 -5.85 -9.09
N PHE A 504 12.12 -6.38 -8.77
CA PHE A 504 11.94 -7.42 -7.76
C PHE A 504 11.03 -8.51 -8.30
N ASP A 505 11.48 -9.76 -8.23
CA ASP A 505 10.72 -10.96 -8.62
C ASP A 505 10.66 -11.93 -7.44
N GLY A 506 9.49 -12.19 -6.88
CA GLY A 506 9.39 -13.01 -5.67
C GLY A 506 7.98 -13.41 -5.25
N SER A 507 7.86 -13.84 -4.00
CA SER A 507 6.61 -14.16 -3.33
C SER A 507 6.53 -13.43 -1.99
N VAL A 508 5.32 -13.02 -1.61
CA VAL A 508 5.04 -12.35 -0.34
C VAL A 508 3.94 -13.10 0.38
N VAL A 509 4.11 -13.36 1.67
CA VAL A 509 3.09 -13.95 2.53
C VAL A 509 2.87 -13.03 3.71
N VAL A 510 1.61 -12.82 4.10
CA VAL A 510 1.28 -12.23 5.39
C VAL A 510 0.37 -13.17 6.15
N ASP A 511 0.80 -13.65 7.31
CA ASP A 511 0.05 -14.51 8.21
C ASP A 511 -0.51 -13.69 9.41
N GLY A 512 -1.73 -14.02 9.83
CA GLY A 512 -2.34 -13.46 11.05
C GLY A 512 -2.58 -11.95 11.05
N PHE A 513 -2.85 -11.33 9.89
CA PHE A 513 -3.08 -9.88 9.83
C PHE A 513 -4.37 -9.47 10.53
N ALA A 514 -4.28 -8.45 11.37
CA ALA A 514 -5.43 -7.82 11.99
C ALA A 514 -5.28 -6.30 12.00
N SER A 515 -6.40 -5.61 11.75
CA SER A 515 -6.49 -4.16 11.78
C SER A 515 -7.77 -3.68 12.45
N VAL A 516 -7.69 -2.50 13.06
CA VAL A 516 -8.82 -1.82 13.69
C VAL A 516 -9.03 -0.45 13.08
N ASP A 517 -10.29 -0.09 12.93
CA ASP A 517 -10.74 1.26 12.61
C ASP A 517 -10.42 2.19 13.79
N ASN A 518 -9.69 3.27 13.55
CA ASN A 518 -9.27 4.19 14.60
C ASN A 518 -10.43 5.04 15.14
N ALA A 519 -11.45 5.33 14.34
CA ALA A 519 -12.63 6.08 14.76
C ALA A 519 -13.60 5.20 15.56
N LEU A 520 -13.88 3.98 15.08
CA LEU A 520 -14.86 3.07 15.69
C LEU A 520 -14.27 2.16 16.77
N LYS A 521 -12.94 2.00 16.82
CA LYS A 521 -12.24 1.04 17.70
C LYS A 521 -12.75 -0.40 17.55
N GLN A 522 -13.06 -0.79 16.32
CA GLN A 522 -13.56 -2.13 15.97
C GLN A 522 -12.71 -2.74 14.86
N ASP A 523 -12.71 -4.07 14.78
CA ASP A 523 -12.07 -4.81 13.69
C ASP A 523 -12.56 -4.31 12.33
N LEU A 524 -11.62 -4.02 11.43
CA LEU A 524 -11.91 -3.47 10.11
C LEU A 524 -11.69 -4.53 9.02
N VAL A 525 -10.43 -4.85 8.73
CA VAL A 525 -10.01 -5.87 7.76
C VAL A 525 -8.99 -6.79 8.40
N ASN A 526 -9.32 -8.07 8.48
CA ASN A 526 -8.46 -9.10 9.05
C ASN A 526 -8.36 -10.28 8.08
N PHE A 527 -7.28 -11.06 8.13
CA PHE A 527 -7.19 -12.31 7.39
C PHE A 527 -6.22 -13.27 8.07
N ARG A 528 -6.49 -14.58 7.98
CA ARG A 528 -5.58 -15.59 8.52
C ARG A 528 -4.28 -15.64 7.72
N ARG A 529 -4.39 -15.58 6.39
CA ARG A 529 -3.23 -15.62 5.49
C ARG A 529 -3.55 -14.94 4.18
N ILE A 530 -2.64 -14.13 3.68
CA ILE A 530 -2.58 -13.71 2.28
C ILE A 530 -1.26 -14.20 1.68
N ALA A 531 -1.32 -14.77 0.48
CA ALA A 531 -0.13 -15.20 -0.26
C ALA A 531 -0.17 -14.58 -1.66
N LEU A 532 0.89 -13.86 -2.03
CA LEU A 532 1.10 -13.25 -3.34
C LEU A 532 2.17 -14.07 -4.04
N ASP A 533 1.77 -14.83 -5.06
CA ASP A 533 2.64 -15.65 -5.88
C ASP A 533 3.11 -14.86 -7.12
N GLU A 534 4.40 -14.96 -7.43
CA GLU A 534 5.06 -14.27 -8.55
C GLU A 534 4.78 -12.76 -8.61
N VAL A 535 5.12 -12.06 -7.54
CA VAL A 535 5.18 -10.59 -7.51
C VAL A 535 6.36 -10.14 -8.38
N ARG A 536 6.08 -9.37 -9.42
CA ARG A 536 7.07 -8.70 -10.25
C ARG A 536 6.85 -7.20 -10.17
N PHE A 537 7.77 -6.51 -9.53
CA PHE A 537 7.77 -5.07 -9.39
C PHE A 537 8.93 -4.48 -10.19
N GLY A 538 8.67 -3.37 -10.89
CA GLY A 538 9.66 -2.61 -11.63
C GLY A 538 9.52 -1.13 -11.34
N LEU A 539 10.65 -0.44 -11.19
CA LEU A 539 10.76 1.00 -11.08
C LEU A 539 11.64 1.49 -12.24
N ALA A 540 11.17 2.48 -12.99
CA ALA A 540 11.81 2.97 -14.22
C ALA A 540 12.11 1.85 -15.25
N PRO A 541 11.09 1.23 -15.88
CA PRO A 541 9.69 1.66 -15.92
C PRO A 541 8.83 1.09 -14.79
N ASP A 542 7.92 1.93 -14.31
CA ASP A 542 6.99 1.63 -13.24
C ASP A 542 6.02 0.50 -13.65
N SER A 543 6.00 -0.58 -12.89
CA SER A 543 5.04 -1.66 -13.08
C SER A 543 4.92 -2.57 -11.85
N LEU A 544 3.72 -3.10 -11.62
CA LEU A 544 3.48 -4.18 -10.67
C LEU A 544 2.61 -5.25 -11.33
N SER A 545 3.13 -6.47 -11.39
CA SER A 545 2.34 -7.62 -11.79
C SER A 545 2.38 -8.72 -10.74
N ILE A 546 1.23 -9.33 -10.47
CA ILE A 546 1.09 -10.43 -9.51
C ILE A 546 0.34 -11.56 -10.22
N ASP A 547 0.87 -12.78 -10.20
CA ASP A 547 0.22 -13.92 -10.86
C ASP A 547 -1.01 -14.39 -10.07
N ARG A 548 -0.86 -14.61 -8.76
CA ARG A 548 -1.96 -15.03 -7.91
C ARG A 548 -1.90 -14.38 -6.55
N ILE A 549 -3.06 -13.93 -6.06
CA ILE A 549 -3.28 -13.53 -4.67
C ILE A 549 -4.25 -14.55 -4.06
N THR A 550 -3.84 -15.25 -3.02
CA THR A 550 -4.72 -16.17 -2.28
C THR A 550 -4.98 -15.60 -0.88
N VAL A 551 -6.23 -15.27 -0.59
CA VAL A 551 -6.66 -14.76 0.72
C VAL A 551 -7.47 -15.84 1.43
N THR A 552 -6.99 -16.29 2.60
CA THR A 552 -7.61 -17.32 3.42
C THR A 552 -8.23 -16.72 4.65
N GLN A 553 -9.50 -17.05 4.88
CA GLN A 553 -10.32 -16.52 5.97
C GLN A 553 -10.26 -14.99 6.10
N PRO A 554 -10.47 -14.22 5.01
CA PRO A 554 -10.63 -12.78 5.14
C PRO A 554 -11.89 -12.46 5.93
N TYR A 555 -11.80 -11.41 6.73
CA TYR A 555 -12.90 -10.82 7.46
C TYR A 555 -12.93 -9.32 7.16
N ALA A 556 -14.11 -8.81 6.85
CA ALA A 556 -14.33 -7.38 6.68
C ALA A 556 -15.58 -6.93 7.46
N ARG A 557 -15.50 -5.76 8.10
CA ARG A 557 -16.64 -5.11 8.75
C ARG A 557 -17.06 -3.87 7.97
N VAL A 558 -18.28 -3.92 7.44
CA VAL A 558 -18.90 -2.85 6.68
C VAL A 558 -20.04 -2.27 7.49
N ILE A 559 -19.94 -0.99 7.82
CA ILE A 559 -20.93 -0.27 8.62
C ILE A 559 -21.42 0.94 7.82
N ILE A 560 -22.74 1.09 7.74
CA ILE A 560 -23.40 2.35 7.40
C ILE A 560 -23.77 3.03 8.72
N SER A 561 -23.24 4.23 8.96
CA SER A 561 -23.53 5.01 10.16
C SER A 561 -24.97 5.57 10.17
N GLU A 562 -25.41 6.11 11.32
CA GLU A 562 -26.67 6.85 11.44
C GLU A 562 -26.75 8.03 10.44
N GLU A 563 -25.61 8.62 10.09
CA GLU A 563 -25.47 9.72 9.12
C GLU A 563 -25.33 9.23 7.66
N GLN A 564 -25.57 7.93 7.41
CA GLN A 564 -25.48 7.30 6.09
C GLN A 564 -24.09 7.40 5.46
N VAL A 565 -23.05 7.23 6.28
CA VAL A 565 -21.65 7.17 5.84
C VAL A 565 -21.10 5.77 6.04
N LEU A 566 -20.38 5.29 5.03
CA LEU A 566 -19.69 4.00 5.07
C LEU A 566 -18.39 4.15 5.90
N ASN A 567 -18.18 3.30 6.90
CA ASN A 567 -16.97 3.32 7.72
C ASN A 567 -15.68 3.18 6.87
N ILE A 568 -15.68 2.31 5.85
CA ILE A 568 -14.50 2.13 4.97
C ILE A 568 -14.15 3.42 4.22
N ALA A 569 -15.15 4.21 3.80
CA ALA A 569 -14.89 5.50 3.15
C ALA A 569 -14.29 6.50 4.15
N ALA A 570 -14.78 6.50 5.40
CA ALA A 570 -14.23 7.33 6.47
C ALA A 570 -12.78 6.95 6.83
N VAL A 571 -12.42 5.66 6.74
CA VAL A 571 -11.04 5.20 6.98
C VAL A 571 -10.09 5.60 5.84
N LEU A 572 -10.52 5.47 4.58
CA LEU A 572 -9.66 5.74 3.41
C LEU A 572 -9.56 7.23 3.04
N ASP A 573 -10.60 8.02 3.32
CA ASP A 573 -10.62 9.46 3.11
C ASP A 573 -11.30 10.17 4.30
N PRO A 574 -10.63 10.23 5.47
CA PRO A 574 -11.19 10.84 6.66
C PRO A 574 -11.48 12.33 6.48
N GLN A 575 -10.61 13.06 5.78
CA GLN A 575 -10.76 14.50 5.58
C GLN A 575 -11.92 14.83 4.63
N GLY A 576 -12.02 14.15 3.49
CA GLY A 576 -13.12 14.33 2.55
C GLY A 576 -14.46 13.90 3.13
N THR A 577 -14.47 12.81 3.92
CA THR A 577 -15.67 12.34 4.61
C THR A 577 -16.16 13.34 5.66
N GLU A 578 -15.27 13.87 6.50
CA GLU A 578 -15.60 14.90 7.52
C GLU A 578 -16.15 16.18 6.85
N ALA A 579 -15.53 16.63 5.76
CA ALA A 579 -15.97 17.80 5.00
C ALA A 579 -17.38 17.61 4.41
N ALA A 580 -17.63 16.45 3.78
CA ALA A 580 -18.94 16.10 3.22
C ALA A 580 -20.02 15.98 4.31
N LEU A 581 -19.68 15.41 5.46
CA LEU A 581 -20.56 15.33 6.63
C LEU A 581 -20.87 16.72 7.19
N ALA A 582 -19.88 17.60 7.33
CA ALA A 582 -20.07 18.97 7.78
C ALA A 582 -21.02 19.75 6.85
N GLU A 583 -20.87 19.60 5.53
CA GLU A 583 -21.78 20.20 4.55
C GLU A 583 -23.22 19.66 4.69
N ARG A 584 -23.38 18.34 4.83
CA ARG A 584 -24.70 17.71 5.06
C ARG A 584 -25.34 18.18 6.36
N ARG A 585 -24.60 18.23 7.47
CA ARG A 585 -25.08 18.72 8.77
C ARG A 585 -25.49 20.20 8.68
N ALA A 586 -24.71 21.03 7.98
CA ALA A 586 -25.04 22.43 7.74
C ALA A 586 -26.31 22.59 6.88
N ALA A 587 -26.45 21.80 5.81
CA ALA A 587 -27.64 21.80 4.96
C ALA A 587 -28.91 21.35 5.72
N ALA A 588 -28.80 20.28 6.51
CA ALA A 588 -29.90 19.78 7.35
C ALA A 588 -30.31 20.80 8.43
N ALA A 589 -29.35 21.44 9.09
CA ALA A 589 -29.61 22.51 10.06
C ALA A 589 -30.29 23.72 9.41
N ALA A 590 -29.83 24.13 8.22
CA ALA A 590 -30.46 25.19 7.45
C ALA A 590 -31.89 24.83 7.04
N GLU A 591 -32.16 23.58 6.69
CA GLU A 591 -33.50 23.11 6.33
C GLU A 591 -34.45 22.96 7.53
N ALA A 592 -33.93 22.54 8.68
CA ALA A 592 -34.66 22.51 9.94
C ALA A 592 -35.06 23.92 10.41
N ALA A 593 -34.20 24.92 10.21
CA ALA A 593 -34.44 26.32 10.55
C ALA A 593 -35.44 27.05 9.62
N ARG A 594 -35.82 26.46 8.47
CA ARG A 594 -36.74 27.07 7.51
C ARG A 594 -38.18 27.14 8.02
N SER A 595 -38.82 28.28 7.82
CA SER A 595 -40.23 28.47 8.17
C SER A 595 -41.18 27.60 7.31
N PRO A 596 -42.38 27.24 7.80
CA PRO A 596 -43.37 26.50 7.00
C PRO A 596 -43.76 27.19 5.69
N ALA A 597 -43.65 28.53 5.62
CA ALA A 597 -43.92 29.31 4.42
C ALA A 597 -42.80 29.16 3.37
N GLU A 598 -41.53 29.17 3.79
CA GLU A 598 -40.39 28.91 2.90
C GLU A 598 -40.38 27.48 2.39
N LYS A 599 -40.69 26.49 3.25
CA LYS A 599 -40.83 25.09 2.85
C LYS A 599 -41.89 24.91 1.75
N ARG A 600 -43.02 25.61 1.85
CA ARG A 600 -44.08 25.60 0.80
C ARG A 600 -43.65 26.31 -0.48
N ARG A 601 -42.88 27.40 -0.40
CA ARG A 601 -42.37 28.12 -1.58
C ARG A 601 -41.35 27.26 -2.33
N LEU A 602 -40.38 26.70 -1.62
CA LEU A 602 -39.37 25.81 -2.17
C LEU A 602 -40.00 24.53 -2.72
N ALA A 603 -40.98 23.92 -2.05
CA ALA A 603 -41.70 22.76 -2.61
C ALA A 603 -42.44 23.10 -3.92
N LYS A 604 -42.98 24.31 -4.06
CA LYS A 604 -43.58 24.79 -5.32
C LYS A 604 -42.52 25.05 -6.41
N GLU A 605 -41.38 25.65 -6.05
CA GLU A 605 -40.26 25.89 -6.96
C GLU A 605 -39.61 24.57 -7.42
N GLN A 606 -39.50 23.60 -6.52
CA GLN A 606 -38.96 22.27 -6.76
C GLN A 606 -39.92 21.43 -7.60
N GLN A 607 -41.24 21.45 -7.33
CA GLN A 607 -42.24 20.88 -8.23
C GLN A 607 -42.26 21.56 -9.61
N ALA A 608 -41.99 22.87 -9.68
CA ALA A 608 -41.89 23.58 -10.95
C ALA A 608 -40.62 23.19 -11.72
N ARG A 609 -39.49 23.01 -11.03
CA ARG A 609 -38.24 22.49 -11.59
C ARG A 609 -38.37 21.04 -12.03
N GLU A 610 -38.92 20.16 -11.20
CA GLU A 610 -39.18 18.76 -11.56
C GLU A 610 -40.14 18.64 -12.75
N LYS A 611 -41.18 19.48 -12.83
CA LYS A 611 -42.04 19.55 -14.02
C LYS A 611 -41.30 20.10 -15.25
N ALA A 612 -40.40 21.06 -15.08
CA ALA A 612 -39.59 21.61 -16.16
C ALA A 612 -38.53 20.60 -16.66
N GLU A 613 -37.89 19.86 -15.75
CA GLU A 613 -36.92 18.81 -16.02
C GLU A 613 -37.60 17.56 -16.61
N ALA A 614 -38.77 17.16 -16.10
CA ALA A 614 -39.58 16.10 -16.72
C ALA A 614 -40.06 16.48 -18.12
N LYS A 615 -40.33 17.76 -18.37
CA LYS A 615 -40.67 18.30 -19.69
C LYS A 615 -39.44 18.34 -20.62
N ALA A 616 -38.26 18.70 -20.10
CA ALA A 616 -36.99 18.70 -20.83
C ALA A 616 -36.50 17.28 -21.19
N ARG A 617 -36.71 16.31 -20.29
CA ARG A 617 -36.44 14.87 -20.53
C ARG A 617 -37.37 14.29 -21.60
N LYS A 618 -38.63 14.75 -21.68
CA LYS A 618 -39.58 14.38 -22.75
C LYS A 618 -39.33 15.11 -24.08
N SER A 619 -38.63 16.25 -24.08
CA SER A 619 -38.31 17.03 -25.29
C SER A 619 -36.90 16.78 -25.84
N GLY A 620 -36.13 15.87 -25.25
CA GLY A 620 -34.76 15.55 -25.69
C GLY A 620 -33.75 16.70 -25.50
N THR A 621 -34.03 17.67 -24.62
CA THR A 621 -33.22 18.90 -24.45
C THR A 621 -32.40 18.91 -23.16
N ALA A 622 -32.19 17.75 -22.53
CA ALA A 622 -31.30 17.65 -21.38
C ALA A 622 -29.84 17.92 -21.82
N PRO A 623 -29.06 18.73 -21.07
CA PRO A 623 -27.65 18.93 -21.37
C PRO A 623 -26.93 17.59 -21.37
N ALA A 624 -26.17 17.32 -22.43
CA ALA A 624 -25.35 16.12 -22.54
C ALA A 624 -24.40 16.05 -21.33
N PRO A 625 -24.21 14.86 -20.72
CA PRO A 625 -23.26 14.72 -19.63
C PRO A 625 -21.88 15.18 -20.10
N PRO A 626 -21.11 15.87 -19.23
CA PRO A 626 -19.76 16.30 -19.58
C PRO A 626 -18.96 15.08 -20.05
N PRO A 627 -18.16 15.20 -21.11
CA PRO A 627 -17.35 14.08 -21.60
C PRO A 627 -16.49 13.56 -20.45
N ALA A 628 -16.53 12.25 -20.22
CA ALA A 628 -15.71 11.58 -19.22
C ALA A 628 -14.27 12.05 -19.37
N ALA A 629 -13.71 12.60 -18.29
CA ALA A 629 -12.33 13.08 -18.28
C ALA A 629 -11.42 11.93 -18.75
N ALA A 630 -10.59 12.19 -19.75
CA ALA A 630 -9.61 11.22 -20.20
C ALA A 630 -8.70 10.86 -19.01
N PRO A 631 -8.37 9.57 -18.82
CA PRO A 631 -7.53 9.15 -17.70
C PRO A 631 -6.19 9.87 -17.73
N SER A 632 -5.75 10.32 -16.56
CA SER A 632 -4.43 10.94 -16.38
C SER A 632 -3.34 9.91 -16.74
N PRO A 633 -2.38 10.25 -17.62
CA PRO A 633 -1.35 9.33 -18.11
C PRO A 633 -0.33 8.86 -17.07
N ASP A 634 -0.38 9.36 -15.83
CA ASP A 634 0.61 9.13 -14.77
C ASP A 634 0.22 8.01 -13.78
N THR A 635 -0.67 7.09 -14.16
CA THR A 635 -1.14 6.04 -13.23
C THR A 635 -0.17 4.85 -13.25
N PHE A 636 0.39 4.50 -12.09
CA PHE A 636 1.27 3.35 -11.90
C PHE A 636 0.63 2.05 -12.45
N PRO A 637 1.21 1.38 -13.48
CA PRO A 637 0.63 0.20 -14.11
C PRO A 637 0.55 -1.02 -13.17
N VAL A 638 -0.66 -1.55 -12.94
CA VAL A 638 -0.92 -2.72 -12.08
C VAL A 638 -1.63 -3.82 -12.87
N ARG A 639 -1.20 -5.08 -12.70
CA ARG A 639 -1.84 -6.27 -13.28
C ARG A 639 -1.85 -7.43 -12.29
N ILE A 640 -3.03 -7.93 -11.94
CA ILE A 640 -3.22 -9.11 -11.08
C ILE A 640 -3.97 -10.16 -11.91
N ARG A 641 -3.33 -11.30 -12.21
CA ARG A 641 -3.98 -12.34 -13.05
C ARG A 641 -5.15 -12.99 -12.31
N GLU A 642 -5.00 -13.33 -11.04
CA GLU A 642 -6.03 -14.00 -10.25
C GLU A 642 -5.98 -13.58 -8.77
N ILE A 643 -7.13 -13.26 -8.18
CA ILE A 643 -7.35 -13.15 -6.74
C ILE A 643 -8.29 -14.29 -6.37
N ARG A 644 -7.92 -15.10 -5.39
CA ARG A 644 -8.73 -16.22 -4.87
C ARG A 644 -9.03 -15.98 -3.41
N VAL A 645 -10.30 -16.09 -3.06
CA VAL A 645 -10.78 -16.00 -1.69
C VAL A 645 -11.22 -17.38 -1.24
N ALA A 646 -10.80 -17.79 -0.04
CA ALA A 646 -11.21 -19.05 0.58
C ALA A 646 -11.74 -18.78 2.00
N ASP A 647 -12.97 -19.25 2.26
CA ASP A 647 -13.60 -19.25 3.58
C ASP A 647 -13.71 -17.86 4.25
N GLY A 648 -14.06 -16.84 3.45
CA GLY A 648 -14.21 -15.46 3.91
C GLY A 648 -15.51 -15.20 4.68
N ARG A 649 -15.48 -14.16 5.50
CA ARG A 649 -16.63 -13.63 6.24
C ARG A 649 -16.76 -12.13 6.04
N MET A 650 -17.99 -11.63 6.05
CA MET A 650 -18.25 -10.19 6.00
C MET A 650 -19.43 -9.84 6.90
N ASN A 651 -19.20 -8.91 7.82
CA ASN A 651 -20.25 -8.40 8.69
C ASN A 651 -20.73 -7.08 8.13
N PHE A 652 -22.01 -7.02 7.77
CA PHE A 652 -22.68 -5.81 7.35
C PHE A 652 -23.60 -5.32 8.46
N SER A 653 -23.54 -4.03 8.77
CA SER A 653 -24.46 -3.39 9.72
C SER A 653 -24.91 -2.04 9.18
N ASP A 654 -26.21 -1.78 9.25
CA ASP A 654 -26.81 -0.51 8.86
C ASP A 654 -27.46 0.12 10.09
N TYR A 655 -26.81 1.16 10.60
CA TYR A 655 -27.25 1.97 11.73
C TYR A 655 -28.10 3.17 11.27
N SER A 656 -28.35 3.35 9.97
CA SER A 656 -29.24 4.42 9.48
C SER A 656 -30.74 4.12 9.67
N VAL A 657 -31.08 2.91 10.10
CA VAL A 657 -32.45 2.45 10.38
C VAL A 657 -32.58 1.98 11.83
N GLN A 658 -33.78 2.15 12.41
CA GLN A 658 -34.09 1.70 13.77
C GLN A 658 -35.31 0.76 13.77
N PRO A 659 -35.22 -0.43 14.40
CA PRO A 659 -34.02 -1.03 15.02
C PRO A 659 -32.92 -1.32 13.98
N ASN A 660 -31.67 -1.39 14.42
CA ASN A 660 -30.51 -1.53 13.54
C ASN A 660 -30.56 -2.84 12.72
N PHE A 661 -30.13 -2.79 11.47
CA PHE A 661 -30.01 -3.98 10.62
C PHE A 661 -28.59 -4.55 10.70
N SER A 662 -28.48 -5.88 10.78
CA SER A 662 -27.20 -6.58 10.69
C SER A 662 -27.35 -7.89 9.94
N ALA A 663 -26.36 -8.21 9.11
CA ALA A 663 -26.30 -9.45 8.36
C ALA A 663 -24.84 -9.90 8.25
N GLU A 664 -24.62 -11.22 8.27
CA GLU A 664 -23.31 -11.84 8.10
C GLU A 664 -23.32 -12.67 6.81
N ILE A 665 -22.29 -12.47 5.98
CA ILE A 665 -21.96 -13.38 4.88
C ILE A 665 -20.87 -14.32 5.38
N GLU A 666 -21.12 -15.62 5.27
CA GLU A 666 -20.21 -16.68 5.65
C GLU A 666 -19.75 -17.49 4.43
N GLN A 667 -18.66 -18.24 4.62
CA GLN A 667 -18.14 -19.19 3.63
C GLN A 667 -17.89 -18.56 2.24
N LEU A 668 -17.54 -17.27 2.20
CA LEU A 668 -17.29 -16.56 0.96
C LEU A 668 -16.06 -17.17 0.29
N ALA A 669 -16.25 -17.76 -0.89
CA ALA A 669 -15.21 -18.39 -1.66
C ALA A 669 -15.39 -18.10 -3.15
N GLY A 670 -14.29 -17.88 -3.86
CA GLY A 670 -14.37 -17.53 -5.27
C GLY A 670 -13.09 -16.92 -5.81
N SER A 671 -13.19 -16.29 -6.97
CA SER A 671 -12.06 -15.66 -7.63
C SER A 671 -12.43 -14.43 -8.45
N VAL A 672 -11.48 -13.52 -8.56
CA VAL A 672 -11.45 -12.42 -9.52
C VAL A 672 -10.27 -12.63 -10.47
N THR A 673 -10.48 -12.63 -11.78
CA THR A 673 -9.40 -12.81 -12.76
C THR A 673 -9.29 -11.63 -13.71
N GLY A 674 -8.07 -11.22 -14.05
CA GLY A 674 -7.81 -10.16 -15.03
C GLY A 674 -7.96 -8.74 -14.48
N LEU A 675 -7.65 -8.52 -13.19
CA LEU A 675 -7.64 -7.17 -12.61
C LEU A 675 -6.43 -6.40 -13.16
N SER A 676 -6.65 -5.24 -13.77
CA SER A 676 -5.57 -4.39 -14.26
C SER A 676 -5.99 -2.93 -14.30
N SER A 677 -5.03 -2.02 -14.13
CA SER A 677 -5.22 -0.58 -14.34
C SER A 677 -5.26 -0.17 -15.82
N ALA A 678 -5.00 -1.09 -16.75
CA ALA A 678 -5.20 -0.86 -18.18
C ALA A 678 -6.68 -0.53 -18.47
N TRP A 679 -6.91 0.54 -19.22
CA TRP A 679 -8.24 1.14 -19.42
C TRP A 679 -9.24 0.22 -20.13
N GLU A 680 -8.75 -0.73 -20.91
CA GLU A 680 -9.50 -1.72 -21.67
C GLU A 680 -9.73 -3.03 -20.91
N SER A 681 -9.05 -3.23 -19.78
CA SER A 681 -9.13 -4.49 -19.03
C SER A 681 -10.49 -4.67 -18.38
N ARG A 682 -11.00 -5.90 -18.42
CA ARG A 682 -12.23 -6.33 -17.74
C ARG A 682 -11.90 -7.49 -16.82
N ALA A 683 -12.09 -7.28 -15.52
CA ALA A 683 -11.93 -8.32 -14.53
C ALA A 683 -13.19 -9.19 -14.50
N LYS A 684 -13.04 -10.51 -14.53
CA LYS A 684 -14.14 -11.46 -14.31
C LYS A 684 -14.25 -11.77 -12.82
N VAL A 685 -15.47 -11.77 -12.29
CA VAL A 685 -15.79 -12.04 -10.89
C VAL A 685 -16.64 -13.31 -10.81
N ASP A 686 -16.34 -14.20 -9.86
CA ASP A 686 -17.13 -15.38 -9.53
C ASP A 686 -16.95 -15.70 -8.03
N PHE A 687 -17.97 -15.40 -7.22
CA PHE A 687 -18.01 -15.65 -5.79
C PHE A 687 -19.25 -16.41 -5.39
N LYS A 688 -19.11 -17.24 -4.37
CA LYS A 688 -20.17 -17.97 -3.69
C LYS A 688 -20.02 -17.78 -2.20
N GLY A 689 -21.13 -17.75 -1.48
CA GLY A 689 -21.16 -17.68 -0.01
C GLY A 689 -22.56 -17.95 0.50
N SER A 690 -22.85 -17.61 1.74
CA SER A 690 -24.18 -17.74 2.33
C SER A 690 -24.50 -16.65 3.33
N VAL A 691 -25.77 -16.24 3.42
CA VAL A 691 -26.31 -15.37 4.47
C VAL A 691 -27.04 -16.25 5.48
N GLY A 692 -26.33 -16.66 6.53
CA GLY A 692 -26.74 -17.75 7.43
C GLY A 692 -26.67 -19.14 6.77
N GLU A 693 -27.15 -20.17 7.47
CA GLU A 693 -26.93 -21.59 7.09
C GLU A 693 -27.63 -22.03 5.79
N PHE A 694 -28.78 -21.43 5.44
CA PHE A 694 -29.65 -21.93 4.37
C PHE A 694 -29.93 -20.91 3.25
N SER A 695 -29.15 -19.82 3.17
CA SER A 695 -29.37 -18.77 2.17
C SER A 695 -28.14 -18.57 1.27
N PRO A 696 -27.94 -19.41 0.24
CA PRO A 696 -26.77 -19.30 -0.62
C PRO A 696 -26.81 -18.01 -1.44
N VAL A 697 -25.61 -17.48 -1.70
CA VAL A 697 -25.37 -16.27 -2.49
C VAL A 697 -24.37 -16.60 -3.58
N THR A 698 -24.64 -16.12 -4.79
CA THR A 698 -23.69 -16.17 -5.90
C THR A 698 -23.55 -14.81 -6.55
N ILE A 699 -22.32 -14.38 -6.83
CA ILE A 699 -21.99 -13.12 -7.50
C ILE A 699 -21.10 -13.46 -8.68
N ALA A 700 -21.52 -13.17 -9.89
CA ALA A 700 -20.74 -13.47 -11.08
C ALA A 700 -20.90 -12.40 -12.16
N GLY A 701 -19.85 -12.15 -12.93
CA GLY A 701 -19.90 -11.22 -14.05
C GLY A 701 -18.55 -10.63 -14.41
N GLN A 702 -18.54 -9.44 -14.98
CA GLN A 702 -17.34 -8.73 -15.41
C GLN A 702 -17.44 -7.24 -15.07
N LEU A 703 -16.32 -6.62 -14.68
CA LEU A 703 -16.28 -5.18 -14.40
C LEU A 703 -14.92 -4.57 -14.70
N GLN A 704 -14.86 -3.26 -14.88
CA GLN A 704 -13.62 -2.50 -14.93
C GLN A 704 -13.33 -1.90 -13.56
N PRO A 705 -12.37 -2.43 -12.77
CA PRO A 705 -12.26 -2.11 -11.34
C PRO A 705 -11.87 -0.65 -11.07
N PHE A 706 -11.06 -0.04 -11.95
CA PHE A 706 -10.63 1.35 -11.84
C PHE A 706 -11.48 2.32 -12.68
N ALA A 707 -12.52 1.82 -13.34
CA ALA A 707 -13.45 2.58 -14.19
C ALA A 707 -14.84 1.92 -14.18
N PHE A 708 -15.36 1.61 -12.99
CA PHE A 708 -16.58 0.81 -12.81
C PHE A 708 -17.81 1.50 -13.42
N ASP A 709 -17.77 2.83 -13.53
CA ASP A 709 -18.76 3.69 -14.15
C ASP A 709 -18.78 3.57 -15.69
N ARG A 710 -17.73 3.02 -16.30
CA ARG A 710 -17.64 2.80 -17.74
C ARG A 710 -18.21 1.46 -18.16
N TYR A 711 -17.82 0.39 -17.48
CA TYR A 711 -18.34 -0.95 -17.75
C TYR A 711 -18.38 -1.81 -16.48
N THR A 712 -19.59 -2.26 -16.13
CA THR A 712 -19.87 -3.23 -15.07
C THR A 712 -21.05 -4.08 -15.53
N ASP A 713 -20.91 -5.40 -15.54
CA ASP A 713 -21.96 -6.36 -15.86
C ASP A 713 -21.92 -7.45 -14.80
N ILE A 714 -22.68 -7.28 -13.73
CA ILE A 714 -22.63 -8.15 -12.54
C ILE A 714 -24.02 -8.69 -12.25
N GLY A 715 -24.11 -10.02 -12.21
CA GLY A 715 -25.24 -10.77 -11.71
C GLY A 715 -25.02 -11.17 -10.26
N MET A 716 -26.04 -10.99 -9.43
CA MET A 716 -26.07 -11.43 -8.04
C MET A 716 -27.36 -12.19 -7.79
N ARG A 717 -27.26 -13.37 -7.18
CA ARG A 717 -28.42 -14.20 -6.83
C ARG A 717 -28.34 -14.55 -5.36
N PHE A 718 -29.40 -14.22 -4.65
CA PHE A 718 -29.58 -14.51 -3.23
C PHE A 718 -30.80 -15.41 -3.10
N GLU A 719 -30.66 -16.57 -2.49
CA GLU A 719 -31.78 -17.52 -2.37
C GLU A 719 -32.18 -17.71 -0.91
N ASN A 720 -33.46 -17.93 -0.68
CA ASN A 720 -34.00 -18.38 0.61
C ASN A 720 -33.70 -17.48 1.83
N ILE A 721 -33.42 -16.18 1.64
CA ILE A 721 -33.18 -15.25 2.76
C ILE A 721 -34.44 -15.19 3.65
N PRO A 722 -34.36 -15.45 4.96
CA PRO A 722 -35.49 -15.30 5.87
C PRO A 722 -35.98 -13.86 5.92
N LEU A 723 -37.21 -13.59 5.50
CA LEU A 723 -37.76 -12.24 5.44
C LEU A 723 -37.78 -11.48 6.78
N PRO A 724 -37.96 -12.12 7.97
CA PRO A 724 -37.97 -11.38 9.24
C PRO A 724 -36.69 -10.56 9.52
N ILE A 725 -35.56 -10.89 8.88
CA ILE A 725 -34.32 -10.09 8.99
C ILE A 725 -34.51 -8.65 8.48
N PHE A 726 -35.51 -8.39 7.62
CA PHE A 726 -35.81 -7.08 7.05
C PHE A 726 -36.82 -6.26 7.86
N ASN A 727 -37.25 -6.71 9.04
CA ASN A 727 -38.14 -5.96 9.92
C ASN A 727 -37.65 -4.52 10.25
N PRO A 728 -36.34 -4.26 10.45
CA PRO A 728 -35.78 -2.90 10.49
C PRO A 728 -36.25 -1.96 9.38
N TYR A 729 -36.49 -2.48 8.17
CA TYR A 729 -36.94 -1.70 7.02
C TYR A 729 -38.46 -1.79 6.82
N SER A 730 -39.07 -2.97 7.02
CA SER A 730 -40.50 -3.16 6.77
C SER A 730 -41.39 -2.47 7.80
N GLY A 731 -40.97 -2.35 9.06
CA GLY A 731 -41.74 -1.69 10.11
C GLY A 731 -42.08 -0.24 9.78
N PRO A 732 -41.08 0.64 9.59
CA PRO A 732 -41.31 2.04 9.20
C PRO A 732 -42.06 2.20 7.88
N LEU A 733 -41.81 1.33 6.89
CA LEU A 733 -42.35 1.48 5.54
C LEU A 733 -43.75 0.90 5.34
N ALA A 734 -44.03 -0.27 5.91
CA ALA A 734 -45.27 -1.03 5.72
C ALA A 734 -46.20 -0.99 6.94
N GLY A 735 -45.73 -0.57 8.11
CA GLY A 735 -46.50 -0.53 9.36
C GLY A 735 -46.74 -1.89 10.02
N TYR A 736 -46.13 -2.96 9.49
CA TYR A 736 -46.26 -4.33 9.99
C TYR A 736 -44.90 -5.01 9.98
N ASN A 737 -44.64 -5.80 11.02
CA ASN A 737 -43.50 -6.70 11.04
C ASN A 737 -43.81 -7.94 10.18
N ILE A 738 -42.78 -8.53 9.59
CA ILE A 738 -42.88 -9.79 8.86
C ILE A 738 -42.71 -10.93 9.87
N ALA A 739 -43.71 -11.80 9.98
CA ALA A 739 -43.67 -12.97 10.86
C ALA A 739 -42.93 -14.13 10.19
N LYS A 740 -43.17 -14.32 8.89
CA LYS A 740 -42.63 -15.45 8.12
C LYS A 740 -42.52 -15.11 6.64
N GLY A 741 -41.58 -15.76 5.98
CA GLY A 741 -41.44 -15.82 4.53
C GLY A 741 -39.98 -16.00 4.13
N LYS A 742 -39.76 -16.32 2.86
CA LYS A 742 -38.41 -16.37 2.25
C LYS A 742 -38.34 -15.44 1.07
N LEU A 743 -37.18 -14.82 0.89
CA LEU A 743 -36.85 -13.93 -0.21
C LEU A 743 -35.79 -14.59 -1.09
N THR A 744 -36.08 -14.66 -2.38
CA THR A 744 -35.10 -14.98 -3.42
C THR A 744 -35.02 -13.81 -4.38
N THR A 745 -33.82 -13.32 -4.63
CA THR A 745 -33.60 -12.14 -5.46
C THR A 745 -32.53 -12.42 -6.50
N ASP A 746 -32.89 -12.25 -7.78
CA ASP A 746 -31.95 -12.22 -8.89
C ASP A 746 -31.76 -10.76 -9.31
N LEU A 747 -30.56 -10.23 -9.11
CA LEU A 747 -30.17 -8.89 -9.46
C LEU A 747 -29.18 -8.93 -10.62
N HIS A 748 -29.39 -8.10 -11.63
CA HIS A 748 -28.47 -7.93 -12.74
C HIS A 748 -28.22 -6.44 -12.96
N TYR A 749 -26.97 -6.03 -12.87
CA TYR A 749 -26.56 -4.63 -13.02
C TYR A 749 -25.63 -4.51 -14.22
N LEU A 750 -26.09 -3.80 -15.24
CA LEU A 750 -25.31 -3.41 -16.41
C LEU A 750 -25.07 -1.90 -16.40
N ILE A 751 -23.82 -1.50 -16.26
CA ILE A 751 -23.36 -0.12 -16.45
C ILE A 751 -22.58 -0.09 -17.75
N GLU A 752 -22.99 0.73 -18.70
CA GLU A 752 -22.26 1.00 -19.94
C GLU A 752 -22.21 2.50 -20.20
N ALA A 753 -20.99 3.05 -20.29
CA ALA A 753 -20.77 4.48 -20.52
C ALA A 753 -21.59 5.35 -19.57
N ARG A 754 -21.50 5.06 -18.26
CA ARG A 754 -22.20 5.74 -17.16
C ARG A 754 -23.73 5.58 -17.16
N ARG A 755 -24.29 4.82 -18.10
CA ARG A 755 -25.72 4.46 -18.14
C ARG A 755 -25.94 3.17 -17.35
N LEU A 756 -26.82 3.23 -16.35
CA LEU A 756 -27.21 2.09 -15.55
C LEU A 756 -28.51 1.47 -16.10
N ASP A 757 -28.46 0.17 -16.33
CA ASP A 757 -29.59 -0.72 -16.60
C ASP A 757 -29.56 -1.83 -15.55
N ALA A 758 -30.46 -1.77 -14.57
CA ALA A 758 -30.56 -2.74 -13.50
C ALA A 758 -31.88 -3.49 -13.56
N GLN A 759 -31.82 -4.81 -13.51
CA GLN A 759 -32.97 -5.71 -13.47
C GLN A 759 -33.01 -6.39 -12.11
N HIS A 760 -34.11 -6.23 -11.39
CA HIS A 760 -34.32 -6.91 -10.12
C HIS A 760 -35.52 -7.86 -10.27
N LYS A 761 -35.30 -9.17 -10.19
CA LYS A 761 -36.36 -10.17 -10.08
C LYS A 761 -36.44 -10.62 -8.64
N ILE A 762 -37.60 -10.40 -8.03
CA ILE A 762 -37.81 -10.63 -6.62
C ILE A 762 -38.90 -11.69 -6.50
N ARG A 763 -38.58 -12.81 -5.85
CA ARG A 763 -39.52 -13.90 -5.54
C ARG A 763 -39.65 -14.01 -4.03
N ILE A 764 -40.87 -13.87 -3.54
CA ILE A 764 -41.18 -13.95 -2.11
C ILE A 764 -42.08 -15.16 -1.89
N ASP A 765 -41.61 -16.12 -1.10
CA ASP A 765 -42.35 -17.32 -0.74
C ASP A 765 -43.03 -17.16 0.62
N GLN A 766 -44.32 -17.46 0.68
CA GLN A 766 -45.05 -17.66 1.93
C GLN A 766 -44.94 -16.46 2.89
N LEU A 767 -45.04 -15.25 2.35
CA LEU A 767 -45.08 -14.02 3.16
C LEU A 767 -46.31 -14.03 4.05
N GLU A 768 -46.08 -13.82 5.36
CA GLU A 768 -47.10 -13.62 6.38
C GLU A 768 -46.72 -12.43 7.26
N TRP A 769 -47.67 -11.50 7.41
CA TRP A 769 -47.52 -10.34 8.28
C TRP A 769 -47.78 -10.73 9.74
N GLY A 770 -46.96 -10.21 10.64
CA GLY A 770 -47.10 -10.34 12.09
C GLY A 770 -47.85 -9.18 12.72
N GLU A 771 -47.43 -8.81 13.92
CA GLU A 771 -47.98 -7.68 14.66
C GLU A 771 -47.71 -6.34 13.96
N ALA A 772 -48.58 -5.37 14.23
CA ALA A 772 -48.38 -3.98 13.85
C ALA A 772 -47.04 -3.49 14.39
N SER A 773 -46.27 -2.75 13.58
CA SER A 773 -45.06 -2.10 14.10
C SER A 773 -45.45 -0.88 14.95
N ASP A 774 -44.57 -0.50 15.87
CA ASP A 774 -44.76 0.69 16.73
C ASP A 774 -44.92 2.00 15.93
N THR A 775 -44.49 2.00 14.67
CA THR A 775 -44.56 3.09 13.70
C THR A 775 -45.83 3.10 12.84
N GLN A 776 -46.89 2.37 13.24
CA GLN A 776 -48.12 2.21 12.44
C GLN A 776 -48.75 3.52 11.94
N GLY A 777 -48.50 4.65 12.63
CA GLY A 777 -49.02 5.97 12.29
C GLY A 777 -48.60 6.54 10.92
N GLU A 778 -47.62 5.94 10.24
CA GLU A 778 -47.17 6.40 8.91
C GLU A 778 -47.61 5.48 7.75
N ALA A 779 -48.16 4.30 8.05
CA ALA A 779 -48.51 3.30 7.03
C ALA A 779 -49.85 3.64 6.35
N THR A 780 -49.79 4.05 5.09
CA THR A 780 -50.95 4.54 4.31
C THR A 780 -51.59 3.49 3.40
N LEU A 781 -51.07 2.26 3.37
CA LEU A 781 -51.46 1.22 2.39
C LEU A 781 -52.04 -0.02 3.08
N PRO A 782 -53.14 -0.62 2.57
CA PRO A 782 -53.67 -1.88 3.07
C PRO A 782 -52.81 -3.05 2.58
N VAL A 783 -51.60 -3.17 3.14
CA VAL A 783 -50.57 -4.13 2.69
C VAL A 783 -51.02 -5.59 2.73
N LYS A 784 -51.94 -5.96 3.64
CA LYS A 784 -52.51 -7.31 3.71
C LYS A 784 -53.31 -7.68 2.45
N LEU A 785 -54.21 -6.79 2.02
CA LEU A 785 -55.00 -6.97 0.79
C LEU A 785 -54.10 -6.94 -0.44
N ALA A 786 -53.10 -6.06 -0.46
CA ALA A 786 -52.13 -6.02 -1.55
C ALA A 786 -51.35 -7.34 -1.66
N THR A 787 -50.92 -7.91 -0.53
CA THR A 787 -50.21 -9.20 -0.54
C THR A 787 -51.10 -10.37 -0.95
N SER A 788 -52.38 -10.41 -0.56
CA SER A 788 -53.30 -11.50 -0.98
C SER A 788 -53.61 -11.45 -2.48
N LEU A 789 -53.66 -10.25 -3.08
CA LEU A 789 -53.84 -10.06 -4.53
C LEU A 789 -52.60 -10.45 -5.36
N LEU A 790 -51.41 -10.19 -4.81
CA LEU A 790 -50.14 -10.49 -5.49
C LEU A 790 -49.70 -11.95 -5.33
N LYS A 791 -50.13 -12.62 -4.26
CA LYS A 791 -49.76 -14.00 -3.91
C LYS A 791 -50.52 -15.01 -4.77
N ASP A 792 -49.80 -15.93 -5.41
CA ASP A 792 -50.40 -17.02 -6.18
C ASP A 792 -50.87 -18.20 -5.31
N ARG A 793 -51.34 -19.28 -5.96
CA ARG A 793 -51.84 -20.48 -5.27
C ARG A 793 -50.79 -21.21 -4.44
N ASP A 794 -49.52 -21.12 -4.83
CA ASP A 794 -48.38 -21.73 -4.14
C ASP A 794 -47.85 -20.81 -3.02
N GLY A 795 -48.44 -19.64 -2.92
CA GLY A 795 -48.11 -18.64 -1.92
C GLY A 795 -46.91 -17.77 -2.29
N VAL A 796 -46.61 -17.65 -3.57
CA VAL A 796 -45.46 -16.92 -4.11
C VAL A 796 -45.87 -15.57 -4.67
N ILE A 797 -45.07 -14.54 -4.42
CA ILE A 797 -45.18 -13.22 -5.04
C ILE A 797 -43.93 -13.02 -5.91
N THR A 798 -44.13 -12.72 -7.20
CA THR A 798 -43.02 -12.41 -8.12
C THR A 798 -43.13 -10.97 -8.58
N LEU A 799 -42.03 -10.22 -8.47
CA LEU A 799 -41.93 -8.81 -8.85
C LEU A 799 -40.72 -8.62 -9.76
N ASP A 800 -40.95 -8.06 -10.94
CA ASP A 800 -39.89 -7.62 -11.85
C ASP A 800 -39.81 -6.09 -11.79
N VAL A 801 -38.70 -5.57 -11.25
CA VAL A 801 -38.49 -4.13 -11.05
C VAL A 801 -37.30 -3.68 -11.89
N PRO A 802 -37.52 -3.17 -13.10
CA PRO A 802 -36.46 -2.56 -13.89
C PRO A 802 -36.14 -1.16 -13.35
N VAL A 803 -34.85 -0.85 -13.22
CA VAL A 803 -34.34 0.45 -12.80
C VAL A 803 -33.30 0.92 -13.81
N GLY A 804 -33.63 1.94 -14.58
CA GLY A 804 -32.73 2.58 -15.54
C GLY A 804 -32.37 3.99 -15.13
N GLY A 805 -31.15 4.44 -15.45
CA GLY A 805 -30.70 5.81 -15.15
C GLY A 805 -29.32 6.15 -15.71
N THR A 806 -28.82 7.34 -15.38
CA THR A 806 -27.43 7.75 -15.58
C THR A 806 -26.77 8.00 -14.23
N LEU A 807 -25.51 7.59 -14.09
CA LEU A 807 -24.66 7.86 -12.92
C LEU A 807 -24.31 9.36 -12.80
N ASP A 808 -24.58 10.16 -13.83
CA ASP A 808 -24.36 11.62 -13.83
C ASP A 808 -25.48 12.42 -13.15
N ASP A 809 -26.62 11.80 -12.86
CA ASP A 809 -27.73 12.50 -12.22
C ASP A 809 -27.48 12.59 -10.69
N PRO A 810 -27.17 13.78 -10.14
CA PRO A 810 -26.86 13.96 -8.71
C PRO A 810 -28.07 13.69 -7.81
N THR A 811 -29.28 13.58 -8.38
CA THR A 811 -30.51 13.21 -7.67
C THR A 811 -30.86 11.74 -7.82
N PHE A 812 -30.05 10.94 -8.54
CA PHE A 812 -30.31 9.52 -8.76
C PHE A 812 -30.32 8.76 -7.42
N ARG A 813 -31.52 8.36 -6.98
CA ARG A 813 -31.74 7.54 -5.78
C ARG A 813 -32.56 6.32 -6.18
N ILE A 814 -31.95 5.13 -6.10
CA ILE A 814 -32.59 3.86 -6.47
C ILE A 814 -33.80 3.57 -5.57
N GLY A 815 -33.69 3.85 -4.27
CA GLY A 815 -34.72 3.55 -3.26
C GLY A 815 -36.10 4.14 -3.60
N PRO A 816 -36.26 5.46 -3.79
CA PRO A 816 -37.53 6.07 -4.16
C PRO A 816 -38.13 5.55 -5.47
N ILE A 817 -37.31 5.23 -6.48
CA ILE A 817 -37.77 4.72 -7.78
C ILE A 817 -38.35 3.32 -7.60
N VAL A 818 -37.61 2.42 -6.95
CA VAL A 818 -38.07 1.06 -6.64
C VAL A 818 -39.33 1.11 -5.77
N TRP A 819 -39.32 1.92 -4.73
CA TRP A 819 -40.49 2.09 -3.86
C TRP A 819 -41.69 2.63 -4.63
N GLN A 820 -41.51 3.56 -5.56
CA GLN A 820 -42.61 4.10 -6.35
C GLN A 820 -43.17 3.06 -7.33
N ILE A 821 -42.33 2.19 -7.90
CA ILE A 821 -42.80 1.06 -8.72
C ILE A 821 -43.62 0.09 -7.88
N VAL A 822 -43.10 -0.32 -6.72
CA VAL A 822 -43.80 -1.23 -5.79
C VAL A 822 -45.09 -0.60 -5.26
N LYS A 823 -45.06 0.67 -4.85
CA LYS A 823 -46.23 1.43 -4.42
C LYS A 823 -47.25 1.53 -5.52
N ASN A 824 -46.86 1.86 -6.76
CA ASN A 824 -47.80 1.93 -7.88
C ASN A 824 -48.43 0.56 -8.18
N LEU A 825 -47.66 -0.52 -8.06
CA LEU A 825 -48.19 -1.88 -8.23
C LEU A 825 -49.20 -2.23 -7.12
N ILE A 826 -48.87 -1.94 -5.86
CA ILE A 826 -49.74 -2.14 -4.69
C ILE A 826 -51.01 -1.27 -4.79
N VAL A 827 -50.85 0.02 -5.09
CA VAL A 827 -51.97 0.96 -5.23
C VAL A 827 -52.88 0.50 -6.36
N LYS A 828 -52.33 0.15 -7.54
CA LYS A 828 -53.13 -0.39 -8.64
C LYS A 828 -53.88 -1.66 -8.25
N ALA A 829 -53.23 -2.59 -7.54
CA ALA A 829 -53.86 -3.82 -7.07
C ALA A 829 -55.05 -3.53 -6.15
N VAL A 830 -54.90 -2.58 -5.22
CA VAL A 830 -55.95 -2.22 -4.25
C VAL A 830 -57.07 -1.39 -4.90
N THR A 831 -56.74 -0.46 -5.80
CA THR A 831 -57.74 0.44 -6.42
C THR A 831 -58.50 -0.19 -7.58
N ALA A 832 -57.98 -1.26 -8.17
CA ALA A 832 -58.58 -1.96 -9.31
C ALA A 832 -58.35 -3.49 -9.23
N PRO A 833 -58.91 -4.18 -8.22
CA PRO A 833 -58.60 -5.58 -7.94
C PRO A 833 -59.03 -6.53 -9.07
N PHE A 834 -60.16 -6.26 -9.76
CA PHE A 834 -60.63 -7.06 -10.89
C PHE A 834 -59.77 -6.90 -12.16
N ALA A 835 -59.18 -5.73 -12.39
CA ALA A 835 -58.26 -5.51 -13.52
C ALA A 835 -56.99 -6.37 -13.39
N LEU A 836 -56.50 -6.58 -12.16
CA LEU A 836 -55.37 -7.48 -11.90
C LEU A 836 -55.73 -8.94 -12.20
N LEU A 837 -56.95 -9.38 -11.85
CA LEU A 837 -57.45 -10.72 -12.20
C LEU A 837 -57.69 -10.88 -13.71
N GLY A 838 -58.05 -9.80 -14.41
CA GLY A 838 -58.17 -9.71 -15.87
C GLY A 838 -56.84 -9.87 -16.62
N SER A 839 -55.72 -9.46 -16.00
CA SER A 839 -54.39 -9.64 -16.61
C SER A 839 -53.95 -11.10 -16.74
N LEU A 840 -54.53 -12.02 -15.96
CA LEU A 840 -54.24 -13.45 -16.00
C LEU A 840 -55.11 -14.19 -17.03
N PHE A 841 -56.35 -13.73 -17.21
CA PHE A 841 -57.32 -14.32 -18.12
C PHE A 841 -58.15 -13.21 -18.79
N GLU A 842 -58.03 -13.10 -20.11
CA GLU A 842 -58.76 -12.11 -20.91
C GLU A 842 -60.28 -12.23 -20.67
N GLY A 843 -60.93 -11.10 -20.35
CA GLY A 843 -62.36 -11.04 -20.02
C GLY A 843 -62.72 -11.13 -18.52
N ALA A 844 -61.78 -11.44 -17.62
CA ALA A 844 -62.07 -11.51 -16.18
C ALA A 844 -62.23 -10.12 -15.50
N GLU A 845 -61.72 -9.04 -16.10
CA GLU A 845 -61.89 -7.68 -15.58
C GLU A 845 -63.32 -7.14 -15.75
N ASP A 846 -63.95 -7.48 -16.88
CA ASP A 846 -65.33 -7.08 -17.19
C ASP A 846 -66.35 -7.87 -16.35
N ALA A 847 -65.96 -9.05 -15.87
CA ALA A 847 -66.77 -9.89 -14.99
C ALA A 847 -67.12 -9.22 -13.65
N GLN A 848 -66.46 -8.11 -13.28
CA GLN A 848 -66.82 -7.31 -12.11
C GLN A 848 -68.25 -6.76 -12.22
N PHE A 849 -68.75 -6.56 -13.45
CA PHE A 849 -70.09 -6.05 -13.73
C PHE A 849 -70.91 -7.13 -14.44
N VAL A 850 -71.91 -7.67 -13.77
CA VAL A 850 -72.82 -8.67 -14.36
C VAL A 850 -74.12 -7.99 -14.73
N GLU A 851 -74.45 -8.00 -16.01
CA GLU A 851 -75.67 -7.36 -16.54
C GLU A 851 -76.78 -8.38 -16.81
N PHE A 852 -78.01 -7.97 -16.47
CA PHE A 852 -79.22 -8.73 -16.71
C PHE A 852 -80.25 -7.87 -17.45
N ALA A 853 -80.98 -8.50 -18.38
CA ALA A 853 -82.14 -7.88 -18.97
C ALA A 853 -83.22 -7.63 -17.90
N PRO A 854 -84.01 -6.55 -18.01
CA PRO A 854 -85.11 -6.26 -17.08
C PRO A 854 -86.07 -7.44 -16.93
N GLY A 855 -86.37 -7.85 -15.69
CA GLY A 855 -87.28 -8.98 -15.41
C GLY A 855 -86.76 -10.37 -15.79
N ASP A 856 -85.48 -10.49 -16.16
CA ASP A 856 -84.82 -11.77 -16.48
C ASP A 856 -83.60 -12.04 -15.56
N ALA A 857 -83.36 -13.32 -15.30
CA ALA A 857 -82.22 -13.83 -14.54
C ALA A 857 -81.29 -14.73 -15.38
N THR A 858 -81.54 -14.87 -16.69
CA THR A 858 -80.63 -15.61 -17.58
C THR A 858 -79.38 -14.78 -17.89
N LEU A 859 -78.21 -15.40 -17.74
CA LEU A 859 -76.94 -14.82 -18.15
C LEU A 859 -76.78 -14.88 -19.67
N ALA A 860 -76.28 -13.80 -20.27
CA ALA A 860 -75.83 -13.83 -21.65
C ALA A 860 -74.61 -14.77 -21.79
N PRO A 861 -74.44 -15.47 -22.94
CA PRO A 861 -73.30 -16.37 -23.13
C PRO A 861 -71.94 -15.71 -22.91
N ALA A 862 -71.76 -14.46 -23.36
CA ALA A 862 -70.53 -13.70 -23.16
C ALA A 862 -70.23 -13.44 -21.67
N THR A 863 -71.24 -13.09 -20.88
CA THR A 863 -71.11 -12.87 -19.43
C THR A 863 -70.79 -14.17 -18.69
N ALA A 864 -71.33 -15.31 -19.14
CA ALA A 864 -70.99 -16.61 -18.57
C ALA A 864 -69.52 -16.99 -18.82
N GLU A 865 -68.97 -16.67 -20.01
CA GLU A 865 -67.55 -16.86 -20.31
C GLU A 865 -66.64 -15.96 -19.46
N GLN A 866 -67.02 -14.69 -19.26
CA GLN A 866 -66.33 -13.74 -18.39
C GLN A 866 -66.31 -14.24 -16.93
N LEU A 867 -67.43 -14.72 -16.40
CA LEU A 867 -67.51 -15.31 -15.06
C LEU A 867 -66.68 -16.59 -14.94
N ALA A 868 -66.60 -17.42 -15.98
CA ALA A 868 -65.73 -18.59 -16.00
C ALA A 868 -64.24 -18.20 -16.00
N ALA A 869 -63.86 -17.14 -16.71
CA ALA A 869 -62.51 -16.58 -16.66
C ALA A 869 -62.18 -16.05 -15.25
N LEU A 870 -63.09 -15.29 -14.64
CA LEU A 870 -62.94 -14.82 -13.26
C LEU A 870 -62.80 -15.98 -12.26
N ALA A 871 -63.58 -17.06 -12.41
CA ALA A 871 -63.47 -18.24 -11.56
C ALA A 871 -62.07 -18.89 -11.65
N ARG A 872 -61.47 -18.97 -12.85
CA ARG A 872 -60.08 -19.44 -13.02
C ARG A 872 -59.07 -18.49 -12.35
N SER A 873 -59.25 -17.17 -12.49
CA SER A 873 -58.40 -16.20 -11.80
C SER A 873 -58.49 -16.33 -10.27
N LEU A 874 -59.67 -16.61 -9.73
CA LEU A 874 -59.88 -16.83 -8.29
C LEU A 874 -59.25 -18.13 -7.80
N VAL A 875 -59.21 -19.20 -8.62
CA VAL A 875 -58.48 -20.44 -8.30
C VAL A 875 -56.98 -20.17 -8.14
N GLU A 876 -56.40 -19.35 -9.01
CA GLU A 876 -54.98 -18.92 -8.94
C GLU A 876 -54.68 -17.96 -7.77
N ARG A 877 -55.71 -17.49 -7.05
CA ARG A 877 -55.62 -16.56 -5.92
C ARG A 877 -56.46 -17.04 -4.72
N PRO A 878 -56.04 -18.10 -4.00
CA PRO A 878 -56.89 -18.81 -3.02
C PRO A 878 -57.28 -17.99 -1.79
N GLN A 879 -56.57 -16.89 -1.50
CA GLN A 879 -56.83 -16.04 -0.34
C GLN A 879 -57.96 -15.04 -0.54
N LEU A 880 -58.48 -14.89 -1.76
CA LEU A 880 -59.55 -13.94 -2.07
C LEU A 880 -60.93 -14.58 -1.93
N ASN A 881 -61.88 -13.82 -1.41
CA ASN A 881 -63.29 -14.18 -1.41
C ASN A 881 -64.06 -13.27 -2.36
N LEU A 882 -65.05 -13.82 -3.04
CA LEU A 882 -65.91 -13.07 -3.96
C LEU A 882 -67.28 -12.84 -3.33
N GLU A 883 -67.75 -11.61 -3.39
CA GLU A 883 -69.08 -11.22 -2.95
C GLU A 883 -70.00 -10.94 -4.15
N VAL A 884 -71.15 -11.59 -4.18
CA VAL A 884 -72.17 -11.48 -5.22
C VAL A 884 -73.37 -10.72 -4.63
N PRO A 885 -73.69 -9.51 -5.11
CA PRO A 885 -74.87 -8.78 -4.66
C PRO A 885 -76.17 -9.51 -4.97
N ILE A 886 -77.10 -9.50 -4.02
CA ILE A 886 -78.50 -9.86 -4.23
C ILE A 886 -79.27 -8.56 -4.46
N GLY A 887 -79.70 -8.29 -5.70
CA GLY A 887 -80.56 -7.13 -5.94
C GLY A 887 -81.29 -7.11 -7.29
N ALA A 888 -82.35 -6.31 -7.30
CA ALA A 888 -83.18 -5.97 -8.46
C ALA A 888 -83.55 -4.49 -8.35
N ILE A 889 -83.84 -3.84 -9.47
CA ILE A 889 -84.17 -2.41 -9.51
C ILE A 889 -85.64 -2.28 -9.86
N ALA A 890 -86.47 -1.93 -8.87
CA ALA A 890 -87.93 -1.95 -9.00
C ALA A 890 -88.43 -1.10 -10.19
N GLU A 891 -87.80 0.04 -10.45
CA GLU A 891 -88.14 0.98 -11.53
C GLU A 891 -87.84 0.39 -12.92
N THR A 892 -86.85 -0.50 -13.01
CA THR A 892 -86.40 -1.11 -14.27
C THR A 892 -87.07 -2.48 -14.48
N ASP A 893 -87.10 -3.31 -13.44
CA ASP A 893 -87.55 -4.70 -13.52
C ASP A 893 -89.07 -4.86 -13.46
N ARG A 894 -89.76 -4.04 -12.66
CA ARG A 894 -91.20 -4.22 -12.45
C ARG A 894 -92.01 -4.04 -13.76
N PRO A 895 -91.73 -3.04 -14.62
CA PRO A 895 -92.41 -2.94 -15.92
C PRO A 895 -92.21 -4.17 -16.81
N ALA A 896 -91.00 -4.74 -16.86
CA ALA A 896 -90.72 -5.91 -17.67
C ALA A 896 -91.36 -7.19 -17.12
N LEU A 897 -91.41 -7.34 -15.80
CA LEU A 897 -92.13 -8.43 -15.14
C LEU A 897 -93.65 -8.33 -15.38
N VAL A 898 -94.20 -7.11 -15.38
CA VAL A 898 -95.60 -6.86 -15.76
C VAL A 898 -95.87 -7.31 -17.19
N GLU A 899 -95.01 -6.95 -18.14
CA GLU A 899 -95.13 -7.39 -19.54
C GLU A 899 -95.07 -8.91 -19.70
N ARG A 900 -94.16 -9.57 -19.00
CA ARG A 900 -94.02 -11.03 -19.04
C ARG A 900 -95.22 -11.74 -18.43
N ALA A 901 -95.71 -11.27 -17.29
CA ALA A 901 -96.90 -11.81 -16.64
C ALA A 901 -98.16 -11.58 -17.49
N TYR A 902 -98.26 -10.41 -18.13
CA TYR A 902 -99.32 -10.10 -19.08
C TYR A 902 -99.31 -11.05 -20.29
N ALA A 903 -98.15 -11.24 -20.94
CA ALA A 903 -98.01 -12.15 -22.06
C ALA A 903 -98.31 -13.61 -21.69
N ALA A 904 -97.89 -14.05 -20.49
CA ALA A 904 -98.21 -15.38 -19.97
C ALA A 904 -99.71 -15.56 -19.71
N ALA A 905 -100.37 -14.57 -19.10
CA ALA A 905 -101.81 -14.57 -18.91
C ALA A 905 -102.56 -14.59 -20.26
N LEU A 906 -102.09 -13.82 -21.24
CA LEU A 906 -102.63 -13.77 -22.59
C LEU A 906 -102.49 -15.11 -23.32
N ALA A 907 -101.34 -15.79 -23.21
CA ALA A 907 -101.11 -17.10 -23.80
C ALA A 907 -101.96 -18.20 -23.13
N ALA A 908 -102.07 -18.18 -21.81
CA ALA A 908 -102.91 -19.09 -21.04
C ALA A 908 -104.39 -18.92 -21.40
N ALA A 909 -104.87 -17.67 -21.47
CA ALA A 909 -106.23 -17.34 -21.89
C ALA A 909 -106.49 -17.68 -23.37
N THR A 910 -105.51 -17.48 -24.26
CA THR A 910 -105.61 -17.89 -25.67
C THR A 910 -105.82 -19.40 -25.78
N THR A 911 -105.07 -20.18 -25.00
CA THR A 911 -105.19 -21.63 -24.95
C THR A 911 -106.53 -22.08 -24.40
N SER A 912 -107.04 -21.43 -23.35
CA SER A 912 -108.32 -21.79 -22.72
C SER A 912 -109.54 -21.43 -23.58
N VAL A 913 -109.50 -20.31 -24.30
CA VAL A 913 -110.62 -19.79 -25.11
C VAL A 913 -110.66 -20.40 -26.51
N VAL A 914 -109.52 -20.57 -27.18
CA VAL A 914 -109.44 -20.98 -28.59
C VAL A 914 -108.88 -22.40 -28.79
N GLY A 915 -108.12 -22.92 -27.81
CA GLY A 915 -107.40 -24.21 -27.90
C GLY A 915 -108.20 -25.48 -27.59
N LYS A 916 -109.51 -25.40 -27.34
CA LYS A 916 -110.32 -26.60 -27.02
C LYS A 916 -110.30 -27.62 -28.16
N GLY A 917 -109.49 -28.67 -28.00
CA GLY A 917 -109.40 -29.81 -28.93
C GLY A 917 -108.27 -29.73 -29.97
N LYS A 918 -107.32 -28.80 -29.86
CA LYS A 918 -106.14 -28.73 -30.74
C LYS A 918 -104.83 -28.86 -29.94
N PRO A 919 -103.77 -29.47 -30.50
CA PRO A 919 -102.48 -29.61 -29.80
C PRO A 919 -101.79 -28.28 -29.50
N GLU A 920 -102.05 -27.24 -30.30
CA GLU A 920 -101.44 -25.92 -30.15
C GLU A 920 -102.44 -24.83 -30.59
N ALA A 921 -102.65 -23.80 -29.76
CA ALA A 921 -103.52 -22.68 -30.07
C ALA A 921 -102.78 -21.65 -30.95
N PRO A 922 -103.45 -20.98 -31.91
CA PRO A 922 -102.80 -19.93 -32.71
C PRO A 922 -102.32 -18.78 -31.80
N PRO A 923 -101.20 -18.11 -32.13
CA PRO A 923 -100.76 -16.92 -31.42
C PRO A 923 -101.86 -15.86 -31.40
N PHE A 924 -102.01 -15.12 -30.29
CA PHE A 924 -103.04 -14.10 -30.12
C PHE A 924 -103.15 -13.13 -31.31
N GLY A 925 -102.01 -12.70 -31.88
CA GLY A 925 -101.97 -11.80 -33.04
C GLY A 925 -102.50 -12.37 -34.36
N GLN A 926 -102.71 -13.69 -34.46
CA GLN A 926 -103.26 -14.38 -35.64
C GLN A 926 -104.76 -14.70 -35.50
N LEU A 927 -105.36 -14.39 -34.34
CA LEU A 927 -106.78 -14.59 -34.08
C LEU A 927 -107.62 -13.51 -34.77
N ASP A 928 -108.86 -13.83 -35.10
CA ASP A 928 -109.80 -12.80 -35.55
C ASP A 928 -110.18 -11.85 -34.40
N ALA A 929 -110.67 -10.65 -34.72
CA ALA A 929 -110.94 -9.62 -33.72
C ALA A 929 -111.94 -10.07 -32.62
N LYS A 930 -112.88 -10.96 -32.95
CA LYS A 930 -113.85 -11.48 -31.98
C LYS A 930 -113.20 -12.46 -31.00
N GLN A 931 -112.29 -13.30 -31.51
CA GLN A 931 -111.50 -14.22 -30.69
C GLN A 931 -110.51 -13.45 -29.80
N GLN A 932 -109.86 -12.41 -30.33
CA GLN A 932 -108.96 -11.56 -29.56
C GLN A 932 -109.68 -10.84 -28.41
N ILE A 933 -110.88 -10.29 -28.66
CA ILE A 933 -111.71 -9.68 -27.63
C ILE A 933 -112.07 -10.71 -26.54
N ALA A 934 -112.47 -11.92 -26.91
CA ALA A 934 -112.84 -12.97 -25.95
C ALA A 934 -111.65 -13.40 -25.08
N VAL A 935 -110.45 -13.51 -25.66
CA VAL A 935 -109.23 -13.81 -24.92
C VAL A 935 -108.88 -12.69 -23.95
N LEU A 936 -108.88 -11.43 -24.38
CA LEU A 936 -108.57 -10.29 -23.51
C LEU A 936 -109.58 -10.14 -22.38
N LYS A 937 -110.87 -10.38 -22.64
CA LYS A 937 -111.90 -10.44 -21.60
C LYS A 937 -111.62 -11.51 -20.57
N ALA A 938 -111.23 -12.71 -21.00
CA ALA A 938 -110.86 -13.81 -20.10
C ALA A 938 -109.62 -13.48 -19.26
N VAL A 939 -108.62 -12.79 -19.84
CA VAL A 939 -107.46 -12.27 -19.09
C VAL A 939 -107.91 -11.30 -17.99
N ILE A 940 -108.75 -10.31 -18.32
CA ILE A 940 -109.22 -9.31 -17.36
C ILE A 940 -110.14 -9.94 -16.30
N GLU A 941 -110.99 -10.88 -16.68
CA GLU A 941 -111.86 -11.62 -15.75
C GLU A 941 -111.01 -12.48 -14.81
N GLN A 942 -109.93 -13.09 -15.28
CA GLN A 942 -108.99 -13.81 -14.44
C GLN A 942 -108.21 -12.88 -13.48
N GLN A 943 -107.96 -11.62 -13.89
CA GLN A 943 -107.28 -10.62 -13.07
C GLN A 943 -108.20 -9.96 -12.03
N THR A 944 -109.45 -9.70 -12.39
CA THR A 944 -110.39 -8.85 -11.62
C THR A 944 -111.57 -9.62 -11.02
N GLY A 945 -111.80 -10.86 -11.46
CA GLY A 945 -112.92 -11.72 -11.04
C GLY A 945 -114.26 -11.39 -11.70
N ALA A 946 -114.32 -10.43 -12.63
CA ALA A 946 -115.55 -9.99 -13.30
C ALA A 946 -115.31 -9.71 -14.80
N GLU A 947 -116.33 -9.90 -15.64
CA GLU A 947 -116.24 -9.59 -17.07
C GLU A 947 -116.10 -8.06 -17.28
N PRO A 948 -115.15 -7.59 -18.11
CA PRO A 948 -114.91 -6.16 -18.28
C PRO A 948 -116.01 -5.48 -19.09
N GLU A 949 -116.52 -4.36 -18.57
CA GLU A 949 -117.45 -3.48 -19.28
C GLU A 949 -116.71 -2.67 -20.34
N LEU A 950 -117.16 -2.77 -21.59
CA LEU A 950 -116.59 -2.03 -22.71
C LEU A 950 -117.16 -0.61 -22.75
N PRO A 951 -116.32 0.44 -22.86
CA PRO A 951 -116.79 1.80 -23.03
C PRO A 951 -117.54 1.97 -24.37
N GLU A 952 -118.48 2.91 -24.42
CA GLU A 952 -119.20 3.21 -25.67
C GLU A 952 -118.21 3.62 -26.77
N PRO A 953 -118.25 2.98 -27.96
CA PRO A 953 -117.26 3.24 -28.99
C PRO A 953 -117.48 4.62 -29.64
N PRO A 954 -116.40 5.28 -30.10
CA PRO A 954 -116.50 6.55 -30.81
C PRO A 954 -117.35 6.41 -32.08
N LYS A 955 -118.17 7.43 -32.38
CA LYS A 955 -119.02 7.43 -33.58
C LYS A 955 -118.15 7.35 -34.84
N PRO A 956 -118.47 6.43 -35.78
CA PRO A 956 -117.66 6.25 -36.99
C PRO A 956 -117.77 7.47 -37.93
N PRO A 957 -116.71 7.80 -38.71
CA PRO A 957 -116.71 8.94 -39.63
C PRO A 957 -117.82 8.85 -40.69
N GLU A 958 -118.48 9.97 -41.02
CA GLU A 958 -119.58 9.98 -42.00
C GLU A 958 -119.14 9.41 -43.36
N GLY A 959 -119.86 8.40 -43.85
CA GLY A 959 -119.57 7.70 -45.10
C GLY A 959 -118.94 6.31 -44.96
N THR A 960 -118.63 5.84 -43.74
CA THR A 960 -118.13 4.47 -43.54
C THR A 960 -119.21 3.41 -43.77
N SER A 961 -118.81 2.30 -44.41
CA SER A 961 -119.68 1.13 -44.59
C SER A 961 -120.00 0.45 -43.24
N LYS A 962 -121.08 -0.35 -43.19
CA LYS A 962 -121.46 -1.11 -41.98
C LYS A 962 -120.33 -2.03 -41.48
N ASP A 963 -119.51 -2.56 -42.37
CA ASP A 963 -118.40 -3.45 -42.04
C ASP A 963 -117.19 -2.67 -41.51
N GLU A 964 -116.87 -1.49 -42.06
CA GLU A 964 -115.83 -0.61 -41.51
C GLU A 964 -116.21 -0.03 -40.14
N ALA A 965 -117.48 0.33 -39.95
CA ALA A 965 -117.99 0.78 -38.64
C ALA A 965 -118.00 -0.34 -37.59
N ARG A 966 -118.01 -1.61 -37.99
CA ARG A 966 -117.82 -2.75 -37.09
C ARG A 966 -116.34 -2.96 -36.77
N ALA A 967 -115.46 -2.91 -37.78
CA ALA A 967 -114.02 -3.05 -37.60
C ALA A 967 -113.44 -1.95 -36.67
N LEU A 968 -113.86 -0.70 -36.82
CA LEU A 968 -113.45 0.40 -35.92
C LEU A 968 -113.88 0.19 -34.46
N ARG A 969 -115.06 -0.39 -34.24
CA ARG A 969 -115.57 -0.72 -32.90
C ARG A 969 -114.79 -1.87 -32.27
N ASP A 970 -114.56 -2.92 -33.04
CA ASP A 970 -113.76 -4.07 -32.59
C ASP A 970 -112.31 -3.62 -32.29
N GLN A 971 -111.74 -2.71 -33.10
CA GLN A 971 -110.41 -2.14 -32.87
C GLN A 971 -110.34 -1.26 -31.60
N ALA A 972 -111.34 -0.41 -31.34
CA ALA A 972 -111.40 0.39 -30.12
C ALA A 972 -111.60 -0.47 -28.87
N ALA A 973 -112.43 -1.50 -28.96
CA ALA A 973 -112.62 -2.48 -27.89
C ALA A 973 -111.35 -3.28 -27.61
N LEU A 974 -110.64 -3.72 -28.65
CA LEU A 974 -109.35 -4.40 -28.51
C LEU A 974 -108.31 -3.50 -27.84
N ALA A 975 -108.16 -2.25 -28.29
CA ALA A 975 -107.20 -1.33 -27.69
C ALA A 975 -107.50 -1.06 -26.19
N TYR A 976 -108.77 -0.87 -25.84
CA TYR A 976 -109.18 -0.67 -24.45
C TYR A 976 -108.94 -1.91 -23.58
N LEU A 977 -109.35 -3.09 -24.07
CA LEU A 977 -109.18 -4.34 -23.34
C LEU A 977 -107.70 -4.70 -23.21
N GLU A 978 -106.89 -4.46 -24.24
CA GLU A 978 -105.44 -4.70 -24.21
C GLU A 978 -104.76 -3.78 -23.18
N GLN A 979 -105.13 -2.50 -23.16
CA GLN A 979 -104.62 -1.55 -22.17
C GLN A 979 -105.07 -1.91 -20.74
N THR A 980 -106.33 -2.30 -20.55
CA THR A 980 -106.90 -2.65 -19.25
C THR A 980 -106.32 -3.96 -18.72
N ALA A 981 -106.17 -4.97 -19.58
CA ALA A 981 -105.58 -6.26 -19.25
C ALA A 981 -104.09 -6.13 -18.88
N ARG A 982 -103.37 -5.20 -19.53
CA ARG A 982 -101.98 -4.89 -19.17
C ARG A 982 -101.89 -4.14 -17.83
N ALA A 983 -102.78 -3.17 -17.59
CA ALA A 983 -102.79 -2.38 -16.35
C ALA A 983 -103.26 -3.17 -15.11
N GLY A 984 -104.03 -4.25 -15.30
CA GLY A 984 -104.50 -5.12 -14.22
C GLY A 984 -103.46 -6.08 -13.64
N VAL A 985 -102.28 -6.19 -14.25
CA VAL A 985 -101.18 -7.03 -13.76
C VAL A 985 -100.45 -6.34 -12.62
N THR A 986 -100.46 -6.94 -11.44
CA THR A 986 -99.71 -6.48 -10.27
C THR A 986 -98.54 -7.42 -9.98
N VAL A 987 -97.33 -6.86 -9.84
CA VAL A 987 -96.12 -7.60 -9.50
C VAL A 987 -95.75 -7.24 -8.05
N PRO A 988 -95.87 -8.17 -7.09
CA PRO A 988 -95.54 -7.90 -5.69
C PRO A 988 -94.03 -7.81 -5.47
N ASP A 989 -93.60 -7.16 -4.39
CA ASP A 989 -92.17 -6.99 -4.06
C ASP A 989 -91.47 -8.34 -3.84
N THR A 990 -92.20 -9.35 -3.36
CA THR A 990 -91.69 -10.73 -3.23
C THR A 990 -91.21 -11.32 -4.55
N GLU A 991 -91.77 -10.88 -5.67
CA GLU A 991 -91.35 -11.32 -7.01
C GLU A 991 -90.06 -10.63 -7.46
N LEU A 992 -89.85 -9.39 -7.05
CA LEU A 992 -88.57 -8.69 -7.26
C LEU A 992 -87.47 -9.27 -6.37
N GLU A 993 -87.78 -9.63 -5.12
CA GLU A 993 -86.86 -10.34 -4.23
C GLU A 993 -86.49 -11.72 -4.79
N ARG A 994 -87.46 -12.47 -5.32
CA ARG A 994 -87.22 -13.74 -6.02
C ARG A 994 -86.31 -13.54 -7.23
N LEU A 995 -86.56 -12.54 -8.06
CA LEU A 995 -85.72 -12.22 -9.21
C LEU A 995 -84.28 -11.86 -8.79
N ALA A 996 -84.12 -11.09 -7.71
CA ALA A 996 -82.81 -10.73 -7.15
C ALA A 996 -82.02 -11.97 -6.68
N GLU A 997 -82.67 -12.88 -5.96
CA GLU A 997 -82.08 -14.16 -5.53
C GLU A 997 -81.74 -15.06 -6.72
N GLU A 998 -82.60 -15.10 -7.75
CA GLU A 998 -82.37 -15.89 -8.97
C GLU A 998 -81.18 -15.37 -9.78
N ARG A 999 -81.00 -14.06 -9.88
CA ARG A 999 -79.82 -13.44 -10.50
C ARG A 999 -78.54 -13.77 -9.74
N ALA A 1000 -78.53 -13.57 -8.43
CA ALA A 1000 -77.38 -13.92 -7.60
C ALA A 1000 -77.04 -15.41 -7.69
N ALA A 1001 -78.05 -16.29 -7.67
CA ALA A 1001 -77.88 -17.73 -7.84
C ALA A 1001 -77.44 -18.13 -9.27
N ALA A 1002 -77.78 -17.35 -10.31
CA ALA A 1002 -77.27 -17.55 -11.66
C ALA A 1002 -75.77 -17.23 -11.75
N VAL A 1003 -75.34 -16.12 -11.15
CA VAL A 1003 -73.91 -15.74 -11.05
C VAL A 1003 -73.12 -16.77 -10.25
N GLU A 1004 -73.61 -17.15 -9.07
CA GLU A 1004 -73.01 -18.16 -8.20
C GLU A 1004 -72.83 -19.50 -8.92
N ARG A 1005 -73.88 -19.99 -9.61
CA ARG A 1005 -73.79 -21.23 -10.41
C ARG A 1005 -72.79 -21.13 -11.57
N ALA A 1006 -72.72 -19.98 -12.24
CA ALA A 1006 -71.78 -19.79 -13.35
C ALA A 1006 -70.32 -19.79 -12.85
N LEU A 1007 -70.05 -19.19 -11.69
CA LEU A 1007 -68.72 -19.21 -11.05
C LEU A 1007 -68.32 -20.61 -10.57
N LEU A 1008 -69.27 -21.32 -9.94
CA LEU A 1008 -69.04 -22.68 -9.39
C LEU A 1008 -69.16 -23.79 -10.44
N ALA A 1009 -69.43 -23.48 -11.70
CA ALA A 1009 -69.35 -24.44 -12.80
C ALA A 1009 -67.91 -24.97 -12.98
N ASN A 1010 -66.91 -24.18 -12.54
CA ASN A 1010 -65.55 -24.66 -12.38
C ASN A 1010 -65.41 -25.43 -11.05
N ALA A 1011 -65.23 -26.75 -11.13
CA ALA A 1011 -65.13 -27.64 -9.97
C ALA A 1011 -63.92 -27.36 -9.06
N GLU A 1012 -62.93 -26.59 -9.51
CA GLU A 1012 -61.76 -26.22 -8.71
C GLU A 1012 -62.04 -25.03 -7.76
N LEU A 1013 -63.06 -24.21 -8.04
CA LEU A 1013 -63.45 -23.10 -7.17
C LEU A 1013 -64.34 -23.61 -6.03
N GLN A 1014 -63.86 -23.48 -4.78
CA GLN A 1014 -64.61 -23.96 -3.62
C GLN A 1014 -65.86 -23.09 -3.35
N PRO A 1015 -67.03 -23.69 -3.07
CA PRO A 1015 -68.26 -22.94 -2.75
C PRO A 1015 -68.12 -22.00 -1.55
N THR A 1016 -67.23 -22.31 -0.61
CA THR A 1016 -66.94 -21.48 0.59
C THR A 1016 -66.26 -20.14 0.26
N ARG A 1017 -65.95 -19.86 -1.01
CA ARG A 1017 -65.26 -18.63 -1.45
C ARG A 1017 -66.18 -17.66 -2.19
N VAL A 1018 -67.43 -18.03 -2.43
CA VAL A 1018 -68.43 -17.19 -3.11
C VAL A 1018 -69.55 -16.90 -2.12
N PHE A 1019 -69.72 -15.64 -1.76
CA PHE A 1019 -70.67 -15.20 -0.75
C PHE A 1019 -71.74 -14.32 -1.40
N LYS A 1020 -73.01 -14.66 -1.20
CA LYS A 1020 -74.09 -13.76 -1.61
C LYS A 1020 -74.37 -12.74 -0.53
N VAL A 1021 -74.42 -11.45 -0.88
CA VAL A 1021 -74.52 -10.34 0.05
C VAL A 1021 -75.70 -9.43 -0.29
N ARG A 1022 -76.43 -8.96 0.73
CA ARG A 1022 -77.57 -8.03 0.55
C ARG A 1022 -77.16 -6.57 0.47
N GLU A 1023 -75.97 -6.22 0.96
CA GLU A 1023 -75.45 -4.83 0.97
C GLU A 1023 -74.60 -4.51 -0.27
N GLY A 1024 -74.71 -5.29 -1.34
CA GLY A 1024 -73.94 -5.10 -2.57
C GLY A 1024 -74.48 -3.97 -3.46
N LYS A 1025 -73.62 -3.45 -4.34
CA LYS A 1025 -74.00 -2.37 -5.27
C LYS A 1025 -74.74 -2.93 -6.48
N VAL A 1026 -75.92 -2.37 -6.72
CA VAL A 1026 -76.77 -2.67 -7.89
C VAL A 1026 -77.19 -1.36 -8.54
N SER A 1027 -77.05 -1.28 -9.87
CA SER A 1027 -77.29 -0.04 -10.64
C SER A 1027 -77.89 -0.33 -12.01
N THR A 1028 -78.43 0.69 -12.68
CA THR A 1028 -78.95 0.55 -14.05
C THR A 1028 -77.94 1.13 -15.04
N GLN A 1029 -77.60 0.39 -16.10
CA GLN A 1029 -76.82 0.89 -17.24
C GLN A 1029 -77.46 0.48 -18.57
N ASP A 1030 -77.63 1.43 -19.50
CA ASP A 1030 -78.21 1.19 -20.84
C ASP A 1030 -79.55 0.44 -20.83
N GLY A 1031 -80.35 0.65 -19.79
CA GLY A 1031 -81.65 -0.03 -19.59
C GLY A 1031 -81.57 -1.44 -19.03
N GLN A 1032 -80.38 -1.94 -18.70
CA GLN A 1032 -80.13 -3.23 -18.05
C GLN A 1032 -79.83 -3.06 -16.56
N VAL A 1033 -80.04 -4.12 -15.78
CA VAL A 1033 -79.71 -4.16 -14.35
C VAL A 1033 -78.32 -4.75 -14.17
N ARG A 1034 -77.43 -4.00 -13.53
CA ARG A 1034 -76.02 -4.34 -13.34
C ARG A 1034 -75.72 -4.59 -11.87
N LEU A 1035 -75.21 -5.79 -11.58
CA LEU A 1035 -74.63 -6.17 -10.28
C LEU A 1035 -73.12 -5.91 -10.31
N GLU A 1036 -72.59 -5.23 -9.30
CA GLU A 1036 -71.14 -5.02 -9.14
C GLU A 1036 -70.58 -5.99 -8.08
N LEU A 1037 -69.77 -6.95 -8.52
CA LEU A 1037 -69.17 -7.95 -7.64
C LEU A 1037 -68.13 -7.32 -6.71
N GLY A 1038 -68.03 -7.83 -5.48
CA GLY A 1038 -67.04 -7.42 -4.48
C GLY A 1038 -65.90 -8.44 -4.33
N LEU A 1039 -64.71 -7.98 -3.95
CA LEU A 1039 -63.57 -8.83 -3.56
C LEU A 1039 -63.14 -8.48 -2.13
N GLN A 1040 -62.88 -9.50 -1.31
CA GLN A 1040 -62.37 -9.38 0.05
C GLN A 1040 -61.11 -10.21 0.28
#